data_AF-A0A5C2S6I4-F1
#
_entry.id   AF-A0A5C2S6I4-F1
#
_cell.length_a   1.000
_cell.length_b   1.000
_cell.length_c   1.000
_cell.angle_alpha   90.00
_cell.angle_beta   90.00
_cell.angle_gamma   90.00
#
_symmetry.space_group_name_H-M   'P 1'
#
loop_
_entity.id
_entity.type
_entity.pdbx_description
1 polymer ?
#
loop_
_entity_poly.entity_id
_entity_poly.type
_entity_poly.pdbx_seq_one_letter_code
_entity_poly.pdbx_strand_id
1 'polypeptide(L)'
;MLTIRDVLSSLGGVPSLLNTPLPAFSQFIRLASKLRPAIVHQQVHHWTPSVAPQSLPDDVSRFLVGRLSIPKTSVDGLWEALKDGIWYDGPSLLGEDWVPLPECTPESARPRLSARMLFPPAQVCMNSECLGHGKLLRWKDDPKRITLFTFSEGVQDALAVQLQCYRCGTVYYPNYTAYQGIRRYYAGLPEFVQVSDHKYVERTVLEHFTMLSVLSWTSATNAAHIYHESLSQLKDAEREIARYRLRAEHTWDGFVILALLRDARDQSTVLEVPNGGEQKDRFTAAMRARNERIRRSGQPEYAHYCTRCVRRFDDDGEAAFIDCIVIDGVSIGRPCCGVRHCRGELHTPQDHWCLEHMDQANFCVVEGCRLPHRLRFRTCELHAAIEEHYDATGKGMFNLRTRLQRQRVSHPTDSITPAAPVDEEIEVEVEGGRVVYASGLGLAPAIATGTTAPSQDVSSTSSGPSFQSTADVPVPILCPEKEVTGNYTARGRFGRRHTHNEQTFVRPCAMITCRETFYGSETVPQVLDMLKKKHLIPGSRPRYAYFDNNCILFKHCDSLPGETIHLEMGLPVDVFHWKCKHKKTDEACSYHCNPLAFPELLGEDGKSSHFNSSAAEQTNVWFGGYHAIVREMSAVKYDFFLDEMILRKNEITRAKLEREGCRPGYRTELRFASTDVSS
;
A
#
# COMPACT_ATOMS: atom_id res chain seq x y z
N MET A 1 -39.48 26.99 -1.12
CA MET A 1 -39.42 26.83 -2.59
C MET A 1 -40.00 28.07 -3.22
N LEU A 2 -39.18 28.84 -3.95
CA LEU A 2 -39.67 29.90 -4.82
C LEU A 2 -40.63 29.31 -5.87
N THR A 3 -41.82 29.87 -6.02
CA THR A 3 -42.73 29.47 -7.08
C THR A 3 -42.47 30.27 -8.36
N ILE A 4 -42.90 29.76 -9.51
CA ILE A 4 -42.86 30.51 -10.79
C ILE A 4 -43.59 31.86 -10.65
N ARG A 5 -44.63 31.94 -9.80
CA ARG A 5 -45.34 33.19 -9.51
C ARG A 5 -44.46 34.19 -8.76
N ASP A 6 -43.67 33.74 -7.80
CA ASP A 6 -42.75 34.61 -7.03
C ASP A 6 -41.61 35.13 -7.92
N VAL A 7 -41.10 34.27 -8.80
CA VAL A 7 -40.10 34.64 -9.81
C VAL A 7 -40.71 35.66 -10.80
N LEU A 8 -41.87 35.37 -11.41
CA LEU A 8 -42.49 36.26 -12.40
C LEU A 8 -42.93 37.61 -11.81
N SER A 9 -43.41 37.64 -10.56
CA SER A 9 -43.77 38.90 -9.88
C SER A 9 -42.54 39.76 -9.56
N SER A 10 -41.43 39.15 -9.16
CA SER A 10 -40.16 39.83 -8.94
C SER A 10 -39.50 40.30 -10.26
N LEU A 11 -39.62 39.50 -11.33
CA LEU A 11 -39.10 39.84 -12.67
C LEU A 11 -39.94 40.92 -13.38
N GLY A 12 -41.26 40.98 -13.12
CA GLY A 12 -42.18 41.91 -13.76
C GLY A 12 -41.92 43.39 -13.44
N GLY A 13 -41.18 43.68 -12.36
CA GLY A 13 -40.78 45.04 -11.97
C GLY A 13 -39.52 45.57 -12.68
N VAL A 14 -38.83 44.75 -13.48
CA VAL A 14 -37.52 45.09 -14.06
C VAL A 14 -37.57 44.95 -15.59
N PRO A 15 -37.79 46.05 -16.35
CA PRO A 15 -37.94 46.00 -17.81
C PRO A 15 -36.75 45.37 -18.57
N SER A 16 -35.54 45.43 -18.02
CA SER A 16 -34.33 44.83 -18.60
C SER A 16 -34.33 43.29 -18.59
N LEU A 17 -35.26 42.65 -17.85
CA LEU A 17 -35.35 41.19 -17.73
C LEU A 17 -36.26 40.56 -18.79
N LEU A 18 -37.17 41.33 -19.39
CA LEU A 18 -38.14 40.84 -20.40
C LEU A 18 -37.48 40.28 -21.67
N ASN A 19 -36.25 40.72 -21.98
CA ASN A 19 -35.48 40.27 -23.14
C ASN A 19 -34.36 39.27 -22.78
N THR A 20 -34.29 38.80 -21.54
CA THR A 20 -33.23 37.88 -21.10
C THR A 20 -33.56 36.44 -21.52
N PRO A 21 -32.66 35.72 -22.23
CA PRO A 21 -32.91 34.33 -22.63
C PRO A 21 -33.09 33.42 -21.42
N LEU A 22 -34.03 32.47 -21.49
CA LEU A 22 -34.26 31.48 -20.43
C LEU A 22 -33.00 30.66 -20.06
N PRO A 23 -32.10 30.27 -21.00
CA PRO A 23 -30.83 29.65 -20.65
C PRO A 23 -29.89 30.57 -19.84
N ALA A 24 -29.92 31.88 -20.08
CA ALA A 24 -29.11 32.84 -19.32
C ALA A 24 -29.61 32.96 -17.88
N PHE A 25 -30.93 32.88 -17.67
CA PHE A 25 -31.55 32.85 -16.35
C PHE A 25 -31.09 31.63 -15.52
N SER A 26 -31.16 30.42 -16.09
CA SER A 26 -30.72 29.20 -15.39
C SER A 26 -29.20 29.20 -15.16
N GLN A 27 -28.41 29.66 -16.13
CA GLN A 27 -26.96 29.79 -15.96
C GLN A 27 -26.58 30.84 -14.91
N PHE A 28 -27.32 31.95 -14.79
CA PHE A 28 -27.11 32.95 -13.75
C PHE A 28 -27.25 32.35 -12.36
N ILE A 29 -28.35 31.65 -12.08
CA ILE A 29 -28.59 31.01 -10.77
C ILE A 29 -27.44 30.04 -10.44
N ARG A 30 -27.01 29.22 -11.42
CA ARG A 30 -25.90 28.27 -11.24
C ARG A 30 -24.58 28.96 -10.93
N LEU A 31 -24.20 29.94 -11.75
CA LEU A 31 -22.93 30.66 -11.60
C LEU A 31 -22.90 31.47 -10.30
N ALA A 32 -23.95 32.22 -10.00
CA ALA A 32 -24.05 33.01 -8.78
C ALA A 32 -23.99 32.12 -7.52
N SER A 33 -24.66 30.96 -7.55
CA SER A 33 -24.56 29.96 -6.47
C SER A 33 -23.12 29.46 -6.28
N LYS A 34 -22.43 29.12 -7.37
CA LYS A 34 -21.02 28.67 -7.32
C LYS A 34 -20.06 29.78 -6.87
N LEU A 35 -20.35 31.03 -7.20
CA LEU A 35 -19.55 32.20 -6.82
C LEU A 35 -19.87 32.72 -5.41
N ARG A 36 -20.84 32.13 -4.69
CA ARG A 36 -21.20 32.53 -3.32
C ARG A 36 -19.98 32.69 -2.39
N PRO A 37 -19.02 31.75 -2.33
CA PRO A 37 -17.82 31.93 -1.49
C PRO A 37 -16.98 33.15 -1.93
N ALA A 38 -16.85 33.38 -3.24
CA ALA A 38 -16.13 34.55 -3.76
C ALA A 38 -16.83 35.85 -3.34
N ILE A 39 -18.16 35.89 -3.41
CA ILE A 39 -18.97 37.03 -2.98
C ILE A 39 -18.76 37.30 -1.48
N VAL A 40 -18.82 36.27 -0.63
CA VAL A 40 -18.63 36.36 0.83
C VAL A 40 -17.26 36.97 1.18
N HIS A 41 -16.19 36.47 0.56
CA HIS A 41 -14.83 36.90 0.92
C HIS A 41 -14.46 38.30 0.38
N GLN A 42 -15.28 38.88 -0.51
CA GLN A 42 -15.18 40.28 -0.94
C GLN A 42 -15.99 41.25 -0.04
N GLN A 43 -16.78 40.76 0.91
CA GLN A 43 -17.53 41.61 1.85
C GLN A 43 -16.65 42.19 2.96
N VAL A 44 -17.16 43.17 3.71
CA VAL A 44 -16.48 43.77 4.89
C VAL A 44 -16.27 42.75 6.02
N HIS A 45 -15.35 43.04 6.96
CA HIS A 45 -14.83 42.05 7.92
C HIS A 45 -15.84 41.59 8.99
N HIS A 46 -16.88 42.38 9.23
CA HIS A 46 -17.98 42.09 10.15
C HIS A 46 -19.24 41.60 9.41
N TRP A 47 -19.13 41.34 8.10
CA TRP A 47 -20.25 40.80 7.32
C TRP A 47 -20.62 39.40 7.83
N THR A 48 -21.93 39.12 7.90
CA THR A 48 -22.43 37.81 8.33
C THR A 48 -22.66 36.92 7.10
N PRO A 49 -21.95 35.78 6.95
CA PRO A 49 -22.04 34.94 5.75
C PRO A 49 -23.43 34.34 5.47
N SER A 50 -24.32 34.32 6.47
CA SER A 50 -25.69 33.85 6.33
C SER A 50 -26.61 34.82 5.58
N VAL A 51 -26.20 36.09 5.38
CA VAL A 51 -27.02 37.12 4.74
C VAL A 51 -26.51 37.42 3.34
N ALA A 52 -27.42 37.44 2.35
CA ALA A 52 -27.11 37.81 0.98
C ALA A 52 -26.81 39.32 0.87
N PRO A 53 -25.75 39.73 0.15
CA PRO A 53 -25.45 41.14 -0.03
C PRO A 53 -26.48 41.83 -0.93
N GLN A 54 -26.74 43.11 -0.65
CA GLN A 54 -27.70 43.92 -1.42
C GLN A 54 -27.29 44.06 -2.89
N SER A 55 -25.98 44.20 -3.14
CA SER A 55 -25.41 44.26 -4.49
C SER A 55 -24.27 43.27 -4.64
N LEU A 56 -24.05 42.80 -5.87
CA LEU A 56 -22.90 41.98 -6.21
C LEU A 56 -21.63 42.84 -6.24
N PRO A 57 -20.48 42.30 -5.81
CA PRO A 57 -19.19 42.95 -6.03
C PRO A 57 -18.91 43.18 -7.53
N ASP A 58 -18.25 44.29 -7.87
CA ASP A 58 -18.01 44.70 -9.28
C ASP A 58 -17.29 43.63 -10.11
N ASP A 59 -16.34 42.91 -9.50
CA ASP A 59 -15.62 41.82 -10.17
C ASP A 59 -16.56 40.66 -10.53
N VAL A 60 -17.49 40.33 -9.63
CA VAL A 60 -18.49 39.26 -9.83
C VAL A 60 -19.52 39.68 -10.88
N SER A 61 -20.00 40.93 -10.80
CA SER A 61 -20.95 41.49 -11.78
C SER A 61 -20.34 41.50 -13.19
N ARG A 62 -19.09 41.99 -13.35
CA ARG A 62 -18.37 41.95 -14.64
C ARG A 62 -18.18 40.53 -15.17
N PHE A 63 -17.84 39.58 -14.30
CA PHE A 63 -17.70 38.18 -14.69
C PHE A 63 -19.01 37.59 -15.22
N LEU A 64 -20.13 37.84 -14.52
CA LEU A 64 -21.45 37.34 -14.93
C LEU A 64 -21.93 37.99 -16.24
N VAL A 65 -21.74 39.31 -16.40
CA VAL A 65 -22.03 40.03 -17.65
C VAL A 65 -21.29 39.41 -18.82
N GLY A 66 -19.97 39.19 -18.67
CA GLY A 66 -19.15 38.60 -19.73
C GLY A 66 -19.50 37.15 -20.04
N ARG A 67 -19.84 36.34 -19.03
CA ARG A 67 -20.14 34.90 -19.23
C ARG A 67 -21.53 34.62 -19.76
N LEU A 68 -22.52 35.40 -19.35
CA LEU A 68 -23.91 35.24 -19.80
C LEU A 68 -24.19 36.01 -21.08
N SER A 69 -23.29 36.92 -21.48
CA SER A 69 -23.48 37.84 -22.61
C SER A 69 -24.77 38.66 -22.48
N ILE A 70 -25.10 39.10 -21.26
CA ILE A 70 -26.27 39.93 -20.96
C ILE A 70 -25.85 41.27 -20.34
N PRO A 71 -26.66 42.34 -20.49
CA PRO A 71 -26.34 43.65 -19.92
C PRO A 71 -26.20 43.64 -18.39
N LYS A 72 -25.37 44.54 -17.83
CA LYS A 72 -25.22 44.71 -16.38
C LYS A 72 -26.56 44.98 -15.67
N THR A 73 -27.45 45.75 -16.29
CA THR A 73 -28.79 46.03 -15.76
C THR A 73 -29.65 44.77 -15.62
N SER A 74 -29.45 43.76 -16.49
CA SER A 74 -30.12 42.47 -16.37
C SER A 74 -29.49 41.63 -15.26
N VAL A 75 -28.15 41.62 -15.13
CA VAL A 75 -27.46 40.93 -14.00
C VAL A 75 -27.87 41.49 -12.65
N ASP A 76 -27.91 42.82 -12.51
CA ASP A 76 -28.29 43.48 -11.26
C ASP A 76 -29.77 43.20 -10.92
N GLY A 77 -30.66 43.26 -11.92
CA GLY A 77 -32.07 42.92 -11.75
C GLY A 77 -32.31 41.45 -11.39
N LEU A 78 -31.55 40.52 -11.99
CA LEU A 78 -31.60 39.10 -11.63
C LEU A 78 -31.12 38.87 -10.19
N TRP A 79 -30.06 39.57 -9.76
CA TRP A 79 -29.58 39.49 -8.39
C TRP A 79 -30.63 40.03 -7.41
N GLU A 80 -31.19 41.20 -7.67
CA GLU A 80 -32.21 41.80 -6.81
C GLU A 80 -33.41 40.87 -6.62
N ALA A 81 -33.88 40.23 -7.69
CA ALA A 81 -35.03 39.33 -7.66
C ALA A 81 -34.72 37.97 -7.01
N LEU A 82 -33.50 37.43 -7.16
CA LEU A 82 -33.18 36.03 -6.84
C LEU A 82 -32.16 35.86 -5.71
N LYS A 83 -31.56 36.93 -5.17
CA LYS A 83 -30.46 36.83 -4.20
C LYS A 83 -30.78 35.90 -3.04
N ASP A 84 -31.96 35.99 -2.45
CA ASP A 84 -32.34 35.17 -1.29
C ASP A 84 -32.46 33.70 -1.68
N GLY A 85 -33.16 33.40 -2.79
CA GLY A 85 -33.22 32.04 -3.31
C GLY A 85 -31.84 31.47 -3.61
N ILE A 86 -30.98 32.22 -4.30
CA ILE A 86 -29.62 31.79 -4.65
C ILE A 86 -28.76 31.59 -3.39
N TRP A 87 -28.97 32.41 -2.35
CA TRP A 87 -28.16 32.35 -1.13
C TRP A 87 -28.55 31.18 -0.21
N TYR A 88 -29.84 30.89 -0.10
CA TYR A 88 -30.37 29.87 0.81
C TYR A 88 -30.61 28.51 0.13
N ASP A 89 -31.23 28.51 -1.05
CA ASP A 89 -31.57 27.30 -1.79
C ASP A 89 -30.47 26.95 -2.83
N GLY A 90 -29.79 27.94 -3.41
CA GLY A 90 -28.66 27.71 -4.31
C GLY A 90 -29.04 26.92 -5.58
N PRO A 91 -28.26 25.91 -6.00
CA PRO A 91 -28.55 25.15 -7.23
C PRO A 91 -29.86 24.37 -7.19
N SER A 92 -30.38 24.02 -6.01
CA SER A 92 -31.63 23.25 -5.89
C SER A 92 -32.86 24.03 -6.38
N LEU A 93 -32.72 25.34 -6.64
CA LEU A 93 -33.72 26.16 -7.33
C LEU A 93 -34.09 25.67 -8.73
N LEU A 94 -33.19 24.95 -9.42
CA LEU A 94 -33.36 24.57 -10.83
C LEU A 94 -33.71 23.08 -11.05
N GLY A 95 -33.84 22.29 -9.98
CA GLY A 95 -33.89 20.83 -10.10
C GLY A 95 -32.52 20.21 -10.46
N GLU A 96 -32.45 18.88 -10.48
CA GLU A 96 -31.19 18.12 -10.61
C GLU A 96 -30.63 18.01 -12.04
N ASP A 97 -31.27 18.62 -13.04
CA ASP A 97 -30.87 18.44 -14.45
C ASP A 97 -29.51 19.08 -14.76
N TRP A 98 -28.49 18.22 -14.84
CA TRP A 98 -27.10 18.57 -15.09
C TRP A 98 -26.86 18.93 -16.55
N VAL A 99 -26.45 20.19 -16.79
CA VAL A 99 -25.87 20.62 -18.07
C VAL A 99 -24.54 21.30 -17.73
N PRO A 100 -23.39 20.74 -18.15
CA PRO A 100 -22.09 21.36 -17.95
C PRO A 100 -22.05 22.75 -18.56
N LEU A 101 -21.45 23.70 -17.84
CA LEU A 101 -21.20 25.02 -18.41
C LEU A 101 -20.11 24.89 -19.50
N PRO A 102 -20.25 25.54 -20.66
CA PRO A 102 -19.22 25.52 -21.69
C PRO A 102 -17.85 25.95 -21.13
N GLU A 103 -16.81 25.20 -21.47
CA GLU A 103 -15.43 25.50 -21.08
C GLU A 103 -15.04 26.92 -21.50
N CYS A 104 -14.30 27.61 -20.63
CA CYS A 104 -13.75 28.91 -20.94
C CYS A 104 -12.30 28.71 -21.39
N THR A 105 -11.98 29.13 -22.61
CA THR A 105 -10.59 29.49 -22.91
C THR A 105 -10.28 30.74 -22.08
N PRO A 106 -9.18 30.75 -21.31
CA PRO A 106 -8.77 31.92 -20.56
C PRO A 106 -8.11 32.91 -21.53
N GLU A 107 -8.92 33.61 -22.31
CA GLU A 107 -8.46 34.74 -23.12
C GLU A 107 -9.18 36.02 -22.72
N SER A 108 -8.34 37.03 -22.45
CA SER A 108 -8.64 38.42 -22.08
C SER A 108 -8.91 38.74 -20.60
N ALA A 109 -7.81 39.16 -19.95
CA ALA A 109 -7.70 40.17 -18.90
C ALA A 109 -8.43 39.98 -17.54
N ARG A 110 -7.61 39.51 -16.57
CA ARG A 110 -7.76 39.47 -15.09
C ARG A 110 -8.53 38.26 -14.50
N PRO A 111 -7.88 37.10 -14.30
CA PRO A 111 -8.55 35.84 -13.96
C PRO A 111 -8.70 35.69 -12.44
N ARG A 112 -9.50 36.53 -11.79
CA ARG A 112 -9.80 36.34 -10.35
C ARG A 112 -10.96 35.37 -10.10
N LEU A 113 -11.78 35.09 -11.12
CA LEU A 113 -12.99 34.29 -10.99
C LEU A 113 -13.08 33.24 -12.10
N SER A 114 -13.66 32.09 -11.78
CA SER A 114 -13.95 30.98 -12.68
C SER A 114 -15.26 30.33 -12.27
N ALA A 115 -15.90 29.60 -13.19
CA ALA A 115 -17.06 28.77 -12.87
C ALA A 115 -16.69 27.60 -11.93
N ARG A 116 -15.41 27.22 -11.87
CA ARG A 116 -14.88 26.17 -10.98
C ARG A 116 -13.80 26.75 -10.09
N MET A 117 -14.18 27.08 -8.86
CA MET A 117 -13.28 27.59 -7.82
C MET A 117 -13.29 26.67 -6.61
N LEU A 118 -12.12 26.20 -6.19
CA LEU A 118 -11.95 25.42 -4.98
C LEU A 118 -11.59 26.35 -3.83
N PHE A 119 -12.55 26.55 -2.93
CA PHE A 119 -12.35 27.29 -1.70
C PHE A 119 -12.01 26.35 -0.54
N PRO A 120 -11.26 26.82 0.47
CA PRO A 120 -11.20 26.16 1.77
C PRO A 120 -12.61 25.99 2.35
N PRO A 121 -12.93 24.87 3.02
CA PRO A 121 -14.21 24.68 3.70
C PRO A 121 -14.42 25.68 4.85
N ALA A 122 -13.33 26.19 5.42
CA ALA A 122 -13.37 27.23 6.45
C ALA A 122 -13.53 28.62 5.84
N GLN A 123 -14.59 29.33 6.22
CA GLN A 123 -14.81 30.74 5.84
C GLN A 123 -14.28 31.74 6.87
N VAL A 124 -14.14 31.28 8.12
CA VAL A 124 -13.69 32.08 9.27
C VAL A 124 -12.45 31.45 9.89
N CYS A 125 -11.71 32.22 10.69
CA CYS A 125 -10.56 31.70 11.41
C CYS A 125 -10.99 30.61 12.40
N MET A 126 -10.43 29.41 12.24
CA MET A 126 -10.68 28.24 13.10
C MET A 126 -9.72 28.15 14.28
N ASN A 127 -8.67 28.97 14.34
CA ASN A 127 -7.73 28.95 15.45
C ASN A 127 -8.41 29.55 16.69
N SER A 128 -8.64 28.73 17.73
CA SER A 128 -9.28 29.13 18.98
C SER A 128 -8.45 30.11 19.82
N GLU A 129 -7.13 30.09 19.66
CA GLU A 129 -6.21 30.98 20.37
C GLU A 129 -6.04 32.34 19.68
N CYS A 130 -6.63 32.52 18.50
CA CYS A 130 -6.51 33.74 17.73
C CYS A 130 -7.57 34.77 18.14
N LEU A 131 -7.17 36.04 18.36
CA LEU A 131 -8.11 37.17 18.51
C LEU A 131 -8.98 37.43 17.26
N GLY A 132 -8.68 36.75 16.16
CA GLY A 132 -9.46 36.72 14.92
C GLY A 132 -10.37 35.50 14.79
N HIS A 133 -10.45 34.64 15.81
CA HIS A 133 -11.35 33.48 15.83
C HIS A 133 -12.79 33.90 15.45
N GLY A 134 -13.42 33.13 14.59
CA GLY A 134 -14.78 33.43 14.09
C GLY A 134 -14.89 34.62 13.12
N LYS A 135 -13.80 35.35 12.83
CA LYS A 135 -13.80 36.43 11.83
C LYS A 135 -13.51 35.89 10.43
N LEU A 136 -14.11 36.55 9.42
CA LEU A 136 -13.94 36.21 8.01
C LEU A 136 -12.48 36.21 7.57
N LEU A 137 -12.11 35.13 6.87
CA LEU A 137 -10.80 35.00 6.25
C LEU A 137 -10.71 35.87 4.98
N ARG A 138 -9.49 36.23 4.61
CA ARG A 138 -9.21 37.09 3.47
C ARG A 138 -8.37 36.38 2.44
N TRP A 139 -8.43 36.84 1.20
CA TRP A 139 -7.58 36.32 0.15
C TRP A 139 -6.14 36.61 0.51
N LYS A 140 -5.30 35.57 0.45
CA LYS A 140 -3.86 35.71 0.67
C LYS A 140 -3.19 36.25 -0.57
N ASP A 141 -3.43 35.56 -1.68
CA ASP A 141 -2.88 35.80 -3.01
C ASP A 141 -4.01 35.68 -4.06
N ASP A 142 -3.73 36.06 -5.31
CA ASP A 142 -4.65 35.78 -6.41
C ASP A 142 -4.87 34.25 -6.56
N PRO A 143 -6.06 33.80 -7.00
CA PRO A 143 -6.37 32.38 -7.12
C PRO A 143 -5.41 31.68 -8.07
N LYS A 144 -4.93 30.52 -7.66
CA LYS A 144 -3.95 29.74 -8.42
C LYS A 144 -4.69 28.95 -9.51
N ARG A 145 -4.22 29.03 -10.76
CA ARG A 145 -4.71 28.16 -11.83
C ARG A 145 -4.28 26.72 -11.61
N ILE A 146 -5.25 25.82 -11.68
CA ILE A 146 -5.09 24.39 -11.43
C ILE A 146 -5.83 23.58 -12.50
N THR A 147 -5.49 22.30 -12.59
CA THR A 147 -6.20 21.30 -13.39
C THR A 147 -6.96 20.35 -12.46
N LEU A 148 -8.25 20.14 -12.73
CA LEU A 148 -9.09 19.14 -12.09
C LEU A 148 -9.16 17.89 -12.95
N PHE A 149 -9.09 16.74 -12.30
CA PHE A 149 -9.35 15.44 -12.90
C PHE A 149 -10.64 14.90 -12.27
N THR A 150 -11.73 14.89 -13.03
CA THR A 150 -13.07 14.51 -12.58
C THR A 150 -13.55 13.25 -13.28
N PHE A 151 -14.44 12.50 -12.66
CA PHE A 151 -14.93 11.24 -13.22
C PHE A 151 -15.90 11.48 -14.38
N SER A 152 -16.87 12.37 -14.19
CA SER A 152 -18.00 12.55 -15.12
C SER A 152 -17.78 13.67 -16.15
N GLU A 153 -16.99 14.68 -15.84
CA GLU A 153 -16.75 15.82 -16.74
C GLU A 153 -15.34 15.82 -17.34
N GLY A 154 -14.53 14.81 -17.02
CA GLY A 154 -13.15 14.69 -17.48
C GLY A 154 -12.20 15.74 -16.90
N VAL A 155 -11.21 16.13 -17.71
CA VAL A 155 -10.17 17.09 -17.31
C VAL A 155 -10.66 18.52 -17.50
N GLN A 156 -10.50 19.37 -16.48
CA GLN A 156 -10.96 20.77 -16.52
C GLN A 156 -9.93 21.74 -15.95
N ASP A 157 -9.94 22.98 -16.44
CA ASP A 157 -9.26 24.10 -15.78
C ASP A 157 -10.12 24.67 -14.64
N ALA A 158 -9.48 24.97 -13.51
CA ALA A 158 -10.12 25.56 -12.33
C ALA A 158 -9.19 26.54 -11.61
N LEU A 159 -9.71 27.19 -10.57
CA LEU A 159 -8.94 28.07 -9.68
C LEU A 159 -8.97 27.55 -8.25
N ALA A 160 -7.81 27.44 -7.60
CA ALA A 160 -7.71 27.16 -6.16
C ALA A 160 -7.51 28.47 -5.39
N VAL A 161 -8.33 28.69 -4.38
CA VAL A 161 -8.29 29.89 -3.54
C VAL A 161 -7.52 29.59 -2.25
N GLN A 162 -6.64 30.52 -1.88
CA GLN A 162 -5.94 30.51 -0.59
C GLN A 162 -6.45 31.66 0.26
N LEU A 163 -6.93 31.33 1.45
CA LEU A 163 -7.39 32.31 2.42
C LEU A 163 -6.36 32.43 3.56
N GLN A 164 -6.28 33.58 4.21
CA GLN A 164 -5.39 33.81 5.34
C GLN A 164 -6.12 34.56 6.44
N CYS A 165 -5.80 34.18 7.68
CA CYS A 165 -6.08 35.02 8.84
C CYS A 165 -4.87 35.94 9.08
N TYR A 166 -4.99 37.22 8.78
CA TYR A 166 -3.90 38.20 8.98
C TYR A 166 -3.55 38.46 10.46
N ARG A 167 -4.32 37.92 11.43
CA ARG A 167 -4.02 38.03 12.86
C ARG A 167 -3.07 36.94 13.36
N CYS A 168 -3.37 35.67 13.08
CA CYS A 168 -2.52 34.54 13.49
C CYS A 168 -1.55 34.06 12.40
N GLY A 169 -1.72 34.50 11.15
CA GLY A 169 -0.88 34.09 10.03
C GLY A 169 -1.23 32.74 9.41
N THR A 170 -2.18 31.96 9.96
CA THR A 170 -2.64 30.70 9.38
C THR A 170 -3.17 30.89 7.96
N VAL A 171 -2.68 30.06 7.04
CA VAL A 171 -3.12 30.00 5.65
C VAL A 171 -4.04 28.79 5.47
N TYR A 172 -5.17 28.98 4.82
CA TYR A 172 -6.21 27.99 4.57
C TYR A 172 -6.19 27.67 3.08
N TYR A 173 -5.87 26.42 2.77
CA TYR A 173 -5.93 25.83 1.43
C TYR A 173 -7.22 25.01 1.28
N PRO A 174 -7.59 24.57 0.07
CA PRO A 174 -8.80 23.76 -0.14
C PRO A 174 -8.85 22.46 0.68
N ASN A 175 -7.71 21.83 0.97
CA ASN A 175 -7.68 20.53 1.69
C ASN A 175 -7.07 20.58 3.09
N TYR A 176 -6.36 21.65 3.44
CA TYR A 176 -5.64 21.75 4.71
C TYR A 176 -5.45 23.20 5.13
N THR A 177 -5.02 23.37 6.37
CA THR A 177 -4.46 24.61 6.90
C THR A 177 -2.96 24.48 7.05
N ALA A 178 -2.24 25.58 6.89
CA ALA A 178 -0.80 25.66 7.13
C ALA A 178 -0.52 26.72 8.20
N TYR A 179 0.14 26.29 9.28
CA TYR A 179 0.53 27.14 10.40
C TYR A 179 1.85 26.64 10.99
N GLN A 180 2.81 27.55 11.21
CA GLN A 180 4.13 27.25 11.80
C GLN A 180 4.84 26.03 11.18
N GLY A 181 4.80 25.90 9.85
CA GLY A 181 5.47 24.80 9.15
C GLY A 181 4.74 23.45 9.20
N ILE A 182 3.57 23.37 9.82
CA ILE A 182 2.73 22.17 9.87
C ILE A 182 1.52 22.35 8.94
N ARG A 183 1.23 21.30 8.18
CA ARG A 183 0.03 21.14 7.35
C ARG A 183 -0.95 20.25 8.09
N ARG A 184 -2.12 20.80 8.46
CA ARG A 184 -3.21 20.07 9.11
C ARG A 184 -4.40 19.96 8.16
N TYR A 185 -4.73 18.74 7.75
CA TYR A 185 -5.89 18.48 6.88
C TYR A 185 -7.21 18.68 7.64
N TYR A 186 -8.26 19.09 6.92
CA TYR A 186 -9.60 19.19 7.50
C TYR A 186 -10.16 17.80 7.83
N ALA A 187 -11.06 17.72 8.80
CA ALA A 187 -11.72 16.48 9.17
C ALA A 187 -12.60 15.94 8.01
N GLY A 188 -12.64 14.61 7.87
CA GLY A 188 -13.39 13.93 6.82
C GLY A 188 -12.61 13.73 5.52
N LEU A 189 -13.32 13.36 4.46
CA LEU A 189 -12.74 13.11 3.13
C LEU A 189 -13.13 14.26 2.18
N PRO A 190 -12.18 15.01 1.61
CA PRO A 190 -12.49 16.08 0.67
C PRO A 190 -13.00 15.52 -0.66
N GLU A 191 -13.82 16.31 -1.36
CA GLU A 191 -14.30 15.96 -2.71
C GLU A 191 -13.17 15.96 -3.74
N PHE A 192 -12.23 16.90 -3.61
CA PHE A 192 -11.05 17.00 -4.48
C PHE A 192 -9.79 16.92 -3.62
N VAL A 193 -8.83 16.08 -3.99
CA VAL A 193 -7.56 15.90 -3.30
C VAL A 193 -6.44 16.57 -4.10
N GLN A 194 -5.69 17.47 -3.45
CA GLN A 194 -4.51 18.10 -3.99
C GLN A 194 -3.37 17.08 -4.08
N VAL A 195 -3.06 16.62 -5.28
CA VAL A 195 -1.99 15.65 -5.56
C VAL A 195 -0.69 16.33 -5.98
N SER A 196 -0.76 17.56 -6.47
CA SER A 196 0.40 18.42 -6.67
C SER A 196 0.01 19.89 -6.60
N ASP A 197 1.01 20.76 -6.69
CA ASP A 197 0.85 22.21 -6.60
C ASP A 197 -0.20 22.81 -7.54
N HIS A 198 -0.44 22.17 -8.70
CA HIS A 198 -1.36 22.63 -9.73
C HIS A 198 -2.40 21.57 -10.14
N LYS A 199 -2.51 20.45 -9.41
CA LYS A 199 -3.41 19.36 -9.79
C LYS A 199 -4.23 18.87 -8.61
N TYR A 200 -5.52 18.72 -8.87
CA TYR A 200 -6.48 18.15 -7.94
C TYR A 200 -7.21 17.01 -8.63
N VAL A 201 -7.37 15.90 -7.93
CA VAL A 201 -8.10 14.73 -8.44
C VAL A 201 -9.35 14.55 -7.59
N GLU A 202 -10.49 14.37 -8.25
CA GLU A 202 -11.74 14.05 -7.57
C GLU A 202 -11.60 12.73 -6.79
N ARG A 203 -12.19 12.69 -5.59
CA ARG A 203 -12.17 11.52 -4.72
C ARG A 203 -12.68 10.28 -5.42
N THR A 204 -13.77 10.37 -6.18
CA THR A 204 -14.35 9.24 -6.92
C THR A 204 -13.38 8.64 -7.94
N VAL A 205 -12.55 9.47 -8.59
CA VAL A 205 -11.48 9.01 -9.49
C VAL A 205 -10.39 8.26 -8.71
N LEU A 206 -9.96 8.79 -7.55
CA LEU A 206 -8.97 8.10 -6.70
C LEU A 206 -9.52 6.79 -6.11
N GLU A 207 -10.81 6.76 -5.78
CA GLU A 207 -11.52 5.56 -5.35
C GLU A 207 -11.56 4.53 -6.48
N HIS A 208 -11.86 4.97 -7.71
CA HIS A 208 -11.81 4.12 -8.89
C HIS A 208 -10.40 3.54 -9.10
N PHE A 209 -9.34 4.35 -9.02
CA PHE A 209 -7.95 3.85 -9.10
C PHE A 209 -7.62 2.83 -8.02
N THR A 210 -8.04 3.09 -6.78
CA THR A 210 -7.86 2.15 -5.68
C THR A 210 -8.54 0.81 -5.99
N MET A 211 -9.77 0.84 -6.54
CA MET A 211 -10.50 -0.36 -6.91
C MET A 211 -9.88 -1.12 -8.08
N LEU A 212 -9.33 -0.41 -9.08
CA LEU A 212 -8.54 -1.04 -10.15
C LEU A 212 -7.29 -1.74 -9.60
N SER A 213 -6.62 -1.15 -8.61
CA SER A 213 -5.50 -1.81 -7.93
C SER A 213 -5.95 -3.05 -7.13
N VAL A 214 -7.14 -3.02 -6.51
CA VAL A 214 -7.67 -4.16 -5.73
C VAL A 214 -8.15 -5.31 -6.62
N LEU A 215 -8.86 -5.01 -7.71
CA LEU A 215 -9.55 -6.02 -8.52
C LEU A 215 -8.74 -6.53 -9.71
N SER A 216 -7.81 -5.73 -10.23
CA SER A 216 -7.07 -6.02 -11.47
C SER A 216 -5.58 -5.73 -11.40
N TRP A 217 -5.01 -5.54 -10.21
CA TRP A 217 -3.58 -5.23 -10.00
C TRP A 217 -3.09 -4.11 -10.91
N THR A 218 -3.93 -3.09 -11.10
CA THR A 218 -3.58 -1.97 -11.97
C THR A 218 -2.57 -1.09 -11.28
N SER A 219 -1.41 -0.91 -11.93
CA SER A 219 -0.35 0.00 -11.47
C SER A 219 -0.80 1.45 -11.53
N ALA A 220 -0.16 2.34 -10.76
CA ALA A 220 -0.45 3.77 -10.79
C ALA A 220 -0.26 4.40 -12.19
N THR A 221 0.71 3.90 -12.97
CA THR A 221 0.93 4.28 -14.36
C THR A 221 -0.26 3.87 -15.23
N ASN A 222 -0.69 2.61 -15.16
CA ASN A 222 -1.81 2.13 -15.94
C ASN A 222 -3.13 2.79 -15.52
N ALA A 223 -3.33 3.08 -14.23
CA ALA A 223 -4.49 3.84 -13.77
C ALA A 223 -4.52 5.26 -14.37
N ALA A 224 -3.37 5.94 -14.43
CA ALA A 224 -3.27 7.25 -15.08
C ALA A 224 -3.54 7.16 -16.60
N HIS A 225 -3.06 6.10 -17.27
CA HIS A 225 -3.33 5.86 -18.69
C HIS A 225 -4.80 5.55 -18.95
N ILE A 226 -5.43 4.67 -18.15
CA ILE A 226 -6.86 4.37 -18.24
C ILE A 226 -7.67 5.66 -18.11
N TYR A 227 -7.37 6.50 -17.12
CA TYR A 227 -8.04 7.79 -17.00
C TYR A 227 -7.87 8.66 -18.25
N HIS A 228 -6.65 8.75 -18.78
CA HIS A 228 -6.39 9.56 -19.96
C HIS A 228 -7.18 9.08 -21.18
N GLU A 229 -7.23 7.76 -21.41
CA GLU A 229 -7.87 7.18 -22.59
C GLU A 229 -9.39 7.07 -22.47
N SER A 230 -9.95 6.85 -21.28
CA SER A 230 -11.39 6.57 -21.12
C SER A 230 -12.18 7.62 -20.37
N LEU A 231 -11.55 8.43 -19.51
CA LEU A 231 -12.25 9.38 -18.62
C LEU A 231 -11.92 10.84 -18.89
N SER A 232 -10.85 11.15 -19.62
CA SER A 232 -10.33 12.52 -19.72
C SER A 232 -11.24 13.49 -20.47
N GLN A 233 -12.06 12.99 -21.41
CA GLN A 233 -12.92 13.78 -22.32
C GLN A 233 -12.17 14.84 -23.14
N LEU A 234 -10.84 14.75 -23.22
CA LEU A 234 -10.00 15.66 -24.00
C LEU A 234 -10.12 15.38 -25.49
N LYS A 235 -10.22 16.45 -26.29
CA LYS A 235 -10.08 16.38 -27.75
C LYS A 235 -8.64 16.11 -28.13
N ASP A 236 -8.40 15.62 -29.34
CA ASP A 236 -7.06 15.25 -29.81
C ASP A 236 -6.02 16.37 -29.66
N ALA A 237 -6.39 17.62 -29.97
CA ALA A 237 -5.51 18.77 -29.81
C ALA A 237 -5.15 19.08 -28.34
N GLU A 238 -6.01 18.69 -27.39
CA GLU A 238 -5.83 18.96 -25.97
C GLU A 238 -5.04 17.85 -25.26
N ARG A 239 -4.98 16.64 -25.85
CA ARG A 239 -4.24 15.49 -25.30
C ARG A 239 -2.72 15.76 -25.23
N GLU A 240 -2.19 16.56 -26.14
CA GLU A 240 -0.78 16.98 -26.16
C GLU A 240 -0.44 18.03 -25.09
N ILE A 241 -1.44 18.62 -24.43
CA ILE A 241 -1.21 19.64 -23.41
C ILE A 241 -0.68 18.98 -22.12
N ALA A 242 0.61 19.17 -21.84
CA ALA A 242 1.29 18.57 -20.69
C ALA A 242 0.60 18.82 -19.33
N ARG A 243 -0.07 19.98 -19.14
CA ARG A 243 -0.80 20.25 -17.89
C ARG A 243 -2.04 19.37 -17.69
N TYR A 244 -2.62 18.83 -18.75
CA TYR A 244 -3.79 17.94 -18.69
C TYR A 244 -3.43 16.47 -18.53
N ARG A 245 -2.13 16.16 -18.49
CA ARG A 245 -1.64 14.80 -18.27
C ARG A 245 -1.58 14.46 -16.78
N LEU A 246 -2.25 13.38 -16.40
CA LEU A 246 -2.06 12.71 -15.12
C LEU A 246 -0.82 11.80 -15.21
N ARG A 247 -0.05 11.69 -14.12
CA ARG A 247 1.16 10.88 -14.06
C ARG A 247 1.07 9.90 -12.90
N ALA A 248 1.90 8.86 -12.91
CA ALA A 248 1.93 7.86 -11.86
C ALA A 248 2.16 8.47 -10.47
N GLU A 249 2.97 9.53 -10.35
CA GLU A 249 3.21 10.19 -9.05
C GLU A 249 1.94 10.84 -8.51
N HIS A 250 1.13 11.45 -9.39
CA HIS A 250 -0.14 12.06 -8.99
C HIS A 250 -1.14 11.01 -8.50
N THR A 251 -1.19 9.85 -9.17
CA THR A 251 -2.02 8.71 -8.75
C THR A 251 -1.55 8.16 -7.40
N TRP A 252 -0.23 8.01 -7.22
CA TRP A 252 0.35 7.55 -5.95
C TRP A 252 0.09 8.52 -4.80
N ASP A 253 0.31 9.81 -5.01
CA ASP A 253 0.08 10.83 -4.00
C ASP A 253 -1.40 10.88 -3.60
N GLY A 254 -2.31 10.83 -4.58
CA GLY A 254 -3.74 10.76 -4.34
C GLY A 254 -4.14 9.52 -3.53
N PHE A 255 -3.59 8.35 -3.88
CA PHE A 255 -3.80 7.12 -3.13
C PHE A 255 -3.33 7.23 -1.68
N VAL A 256 -2.09 7.69 -1.45
CA VAL A 256 -1.51 7.82 -0.10
C VAL A 256 -2.30 8.81 0.75
N ILE A 257 -2.62 9.98 0.19
CA ILE A 257 -3.39 11.01 0.91
C ILE A 257 -4.78 10.48 1.26
N LEU A 258 -5.49 9.86 0.31
CA LEU A 258 -6.83 9.36 0.56
C LEU A 258 -6.84 8.24 1.62
N ALA A 259 -5.88 7.31 1.55
CA ALA A 259 -5.75 6.23 2.53
C ALA A 259 -5.41 6.76 3.94
N LEU A 260 -4.52 7.76 4.06
CA LEU A 260 -4.21 8.41 5.34
C LEU A 260 -5.39 9.23 5.89
N LEU A 261 -6.18 9.88 5.04
CA LEU A 261 -7.37 10.61 5.48
C LEU A 261 -8.49 9.66 5.96
N ARG A 262 -8.65 8.49 5.32
CA ARG A 262 -9.53 7.43 5.82
C ARG A 262 -9.08 6.94 7.18
N ASP A 263 -7.78 6.67 7.31
CA ASP A 263 -7.18 6.26 8.57
C ASP A 263 -7.44 7.27 9.69
N ALA A 264 -7.18 8.55 9.43
CA ALA A 264 -7.42 9.63 10.38
C ALA A 264 -8.90 9.71 10.79
N ARG A 265 -9.82 9.62 9.82
CA ARG A 265 -11.27 9.60 10.07
C ARG A 265 -11.67 8.42 10.96
N ASP A 266 -11.20 7.22 10.63
CA ASP A 266 -11.57 6.00 11.37
C ASP A 266 -11.00 6.03 12.80
N GLN A 267 -9.89 6.75 13.02
CA GLN A 267 -9.32 7.03 14.33
C GLN A 267 -9.91 8.27 15.03
N SER A 268 -10.86 8.97 14.41
CA SER A 268 -11.38 10.26 14.91
C SER A 268 -10.28 11.31 15.18
N THR A 269 -9.24 11.32 14.36
CA THR A 269 -8.10 12.25 14.40
C THR A 269 -8.02 13.07 13.12
N VAL A 270 -7.07 14.01 13.06
CA VAL A 270 -6.76 14.79 11.85
C VAL A 270 -5.36 14.44 11.34
N LEU A 271 -5.18 14.41 10.02
CA LEU A 271 -3.87 14.16 9.41
C LEU A 271 -3.00 15.42 9.51
N GLU A 272 -1.84 15.28 10.13
CA GLU A 272 -0.81 16.31 10.21
C GLU A 272 0.48 15.84 9.56
N VAL A 273 1.07 16.72 8.73
CA VAL A 273 2.35 16.48 8.05
C VAL A 273 3.16 17.77 7.98
N PRO A 274 4.48 17.73 7.77
CA PRO A 274 5.26 18.92 7.49
C PRO A 274 4.71 19.67 6.25
N ASN A 275 4.59 21.00 6.33
CA ASN A 275 4.16 21.81 5.20
C ASN A 275 5.28 22.01 4.16
N GLY A 276 6.54 22.00 4.60
CA GLY A 276 7.73 22.06 3.74
C GLY A 276 8.21 20.67 3.28
N GLY A 277 9.42 20.64 2.70
CA GLY A 277 10.09 19.41 2.26
C GLY A 277 9.60 18.87 0.91
N GLU A 278 10.29 17.85 0.42
CA GLU A 278 9.97 17.20 -0.85
C GLU A 278 8.63 16.46 -0.78
N GLN A 279 7.84 16.55 -1.85
CA GLN A 279 6.52 15.92 -1.95
C GLN A 279 6.56 14.42 -1.63
N LYS A 280 7.56 13.71 -2.19
CA LYS A 280 7.74 12.26 -2.03
C LYS A 280 7.93 11.81 -0.58
N ASP A 281 8.46 12.68 0.28
CA ASP A 281 8.82 12.34 1.66
C ASP A 281 7.80 12.85 2.68
N ARG A 282 6.92 13.77 2.27
CA ARG A 282 5.99 14.48 3.16
C ARG A 282 5.09 13.56 3.98
N PHE A 283 4.65 12.45 3.38
CA PHE A 283 3.74 11.50 4.02
C PHE A 283 4.44 10.29 4.65
N THR A 284 5.77 10.17 4.52
CA THR A 284 6.52 8.99 4.97
C THR A 284 6.37 8.76 6.48
N ALA A 285 6.44 9.81 7.29
CA ALA A 285 6.26 9.70 8.74
C ALA A 285 4.84 9.24 9.11
N ALA A 286 3.81 9.78 8.43
CA ALA A 286 2.41 9.40 8.65
C ALA A 286 2.13 7.95 8.22
N MET A 287 2.65 7.52 7.07
CA MET A 287 2.59 6.14 6.62
C MET A 287 3.27 5.20 7.62
N ARG A 288 4.47 5.55 8.12
CA ARG A 288 5.19 4.75 9.11
C ARG A 288 4.42 4.63 10.41
N ALA A 289 3.82 5.72 10.90
CA ALA A 289 2.99 5.72 12.11
C ALA A 289 1.78 4.77 11.95
N ARG A 290 1.11 4.81 10.80
CA ARG A 290 0.01 3.88 10.46
C ARG A 290 0.48 2.42 10.44
N ASN A 291 1.57 2.13 9.72
CA ASN A 291 2.11 0.78 9.60
C ASN A 291 2.51 0.21 10.97
N GLU A 292 3.12 1.04 11.82
CA GLU A 292 3.46 0.66 13.20
C GLU A 292 2.23 0.30 14.01
N ARG A 293 1.18 1.12 13.92
CA ARG A 293 -0.08 0.88 14.63
C ARG A 293 -0.75 -0.39 14.16
N ILE A 294 -0.85 -0.64 12.85
CA ILE A 294 -1.42 -1.88 12.28
C ILE A 294 -0.58 -3.10 12.68
N ARG A 295 0.75 -2.99 12.68
CA ARG A 295 1.62 -4.10 13.06
C ARG A 295 1.46 -4.48 14.53
N ARG A 296 1.32 -3.50 15.42
CA ARG A 296 1.13 -3.69 16.87
C ARG A 296 -0.29 -4.11 17.24
N SER A 297 -1.29 -3.42 16.69
CA SER A 297 -2.69 -3.52 17.11
C SER A 297 -3.52 -4.44 16.21
N GLY A 298 -2.93 -4.91 15.10
CA GLY A 298 -3.67 -5.61 14.06
C GLY A 298 -4.61 -4.70 13.27
N GLN A 299 -5.33 -5.31 12.34
CA GLN A 299 -6.46 -4.70 11.64
C GLN A 299 -7.76 -5.09 12.36
N PRO A 300 -8.89 -4.35 12.18
CA PRO A 300 -10.18 -4.72 12.77
C PRO A 300 -10.58 -6.18 12.50
N GLU A 301 -10.21 -6.70 11.33
CA GLU A 301 -10.46 -8.07 10.87
C GLU A 301 -9.82 -9.16 11.72
N TYR A 302 -8.88 -8.83 12.57
CA TYR A 302 -8.39 -9.72 13.61
C TYR A 302 -9.53 -10.37 14.44
N ALA A 303 -10.53 -9.57 14.81
CA ALA A 303 -11.67 -10.01 15.62
C ALA A 303 -12.80 -10.63 14.79
N HIS A 304 -12.60 -10.84 13.49
CA HIS A 304 -13.66 -11.29 12.58
C HIS A 304 -14.22 -12.66 12.97
N TYR A 305 -15.55 -12.78 12.89
CA TYR A 305 -16.27 -14.04 12.88
C TYR A 305 -17.39 -14.02 11.83
N CYS A 306 -17.77 -15.18 11.33
CA CYS A 306 -18.95 -15.39 10.51
C CYS A 306 -19.32 -16.88 10.56
N THR A 307 -20.48 -17.26 10.01
CA THR A 307 -20.95 -18.66 10.01
C THR A 307 -20.06 -19.61 9.20
N ARG A 308 -19.15 -19.09 8.35
CA ARG A 308 -18.14 -19.89 7.65
C ARG A 308 -16.85 -20.09 8.43
N CYS A 309 -16.61 -19.27 9.46
CA CYS A 309 -15.38 -19.30 10.24
C CYS A 309 -15.56 -19.98 11.59
N VAL A 310 -16.80 -20.15 12.02
CA VAL A 310 -17.16 -20.75 13.30
C VAL A 310 -18.13 -21.89 13.05
N ARG A 311 -17.82 -23.05 13.60
CA ARG A 311 -18.67 -24.23 13.59
C ARG A 311 -19.12 -24.54 15.00
N ARG A 312 -20.40 -24.86 15.17
CA ARG A 312 -20.90 -25.52 16.38
C ARG A 312 -20.71 -27.03 16.22
N PHE A 313 -20.07 -27.65 17.19
CA PHE A 313 -19.84 -29.09 17.27
C PHE A 313 -20.25 -29.54 18.66
N ASP A 314 -21.27 -30.41 18.74
CA ASP A 314 -21.75 -30.93 20.00
C ASP A 314 -20.94 -32.20 20.32
N ASP A 315 -20.09 -32.14 21.35
CA ASP A 315 -19.26 -33.25 21.81
C ASP A 315 -19.79 -33.71 23.18
N ASP A 316 -20.18 -34.98 23.29
CA ASP A 316 -20.77 -35.59 24.49
C ASP A 316 -21.94 -34.81 25.15
N GLY A 317 -22.72 -34.08 24.34
CA GLY A 317 -23.90 -33.34 24.79
C GLY A 317 -23.64 -31.89 25.22
N GLU A 318 -22.38 -31.44 25.23
CA GLU A 318 -22.00 -30.05 25.43
C GLU A 318 -21.73 -29.36 24.08
N ALA A 319 -22.32 -28.18 23.88
CA ALA A 319 -22.16 -27.44 22.64
C ALA A 319 -20.82 -26.69 22.62
N ALA A 320 -19.85 -27.17 21.85
CA ALA A 320 -18.59 -26.48 21.63
C ALA A 320 -18.64 -25.64 20.35
N PHE A 321 -17.98 -24.48 20.38
CA PHE A 321 -17.72 -23.67 19.19
C PHE A 321 -16.24 -23.76 18.84
N ILE A 322 -15.97 -24.12 17.60
CA ILE A 322 -14.63 -24.19 17.05
C ILE A 322 -14.45 -23.16 15.94
N ASP A 323 -13.24 -22.65 15.83
CA ASP A 323 -12.81 -21.76 14.77
C ASP A 323 -11.38 -22.11 14.34
N CYS A 324 -11.02 -21.69 13.14
CA CYS A 324 -9.66 -21.88 12.67
C CYS A 324 -9.11 -20.66 11.94
N ILE A 325 -7.78 -20.67 11.79
CA ILE A 325 -7.02 -19.79 10.92
C ILE A 325 -6.22 -20.64 9.93
N VAL A 326 -6.02 -20.12 8.72
CA VAL A 326 -5.20 -20.74 7.69
C VAL A 326 -3.97 -19.85 7.47
N ILE A 327 -2.80 -20.45 7.51
CA ILE A 327 -1.51 -19.77 7.45
C ILE A 327 -0.80 -20.23 6.19
N ASP A 328 -0.46 -19.26 5.34
CA ASP A 328 0.35 -19.52 4.15
C ASP A 328 1.13 -18.27 3.73
N GLY A 329 2.23 -18.48 3.01
CA GLY A 329 3.15 -17.47 2.56
C GLY A 329 3.11 -17.29 1.05
N VAL A 330 3.27 -16.05 0.57
CA VAL A 330 3.48 -15.79 -0.87
C VAL A 330 4.81 -15.11 -1.12
N SER A 331 5.53 -15.57 -2.13
CA SER A 331 6.83 -15.01 -2.55
C SER A 331 6.65 -13.69 -3.31
N ILE A 332 6.21 -12.66 -2.60
CA ILE A 332 6.31 -11.27 -3.03
C ILE A 332 7.23 -10.53 -2.06
N GLY A 333 7.94 -9.52 -2.55
CA GLY A 333 8.90 -8.83 -1.71
C GLY A 333 9.36 -7.50 -2.26
N ARG A 334 10.08 -6.79 -1.40
CA ARG A 334 10.75 -5.51 -1.68
C ARG A 334 12.26 -5.66 -1.48
N PRO A 335 13.08 -4.71 -1.97
CA PRO A 335 14.50 -4.72 -1.69
C PRO A 335 14.74 -4.60 -0.18
N CYS A 336 15.70 -5.38 0.33
CA CYS A 336 16.11 -5.39 1.72
C CYS A 336 17.63 -5.53 1.84
N CYS A 337 18.15 -5.38 3.06
CA CYS A 337 19.58 -5.51 3.29
C CYS A 337 20.11 -6.89 2.84
N GLY A 338 21.27 -6.89 2.18
CA GLY A 338 21.94 -8.09 1.70
C GLY A 338 22.31 -9.09 2.80
N VAL A 339 22.49 -8.62 4.03
CA VAL A 339 22.75 -9.47 5.20
C VAL A 339 21.50 -10.29 5.53
N ARG A 340 21.66 -11.62 5.59
CA ARG A 340 20.55 -12.55 5.82
C ARG A 340 19.86 -12.24 7.16
N HIS A 341 18.52 -12.23 7.15
CA HIS A 341 17.65 -11.92 8.30
C HIS A 341 17.76 -10.48 8.85
N CYS A 342 18.57 -9.60 8.25
CA CYS A 342 18.60 -8.20 8.63
C CYS A 342 17.26 -7.52 8.31
N ARG A 343 16.70 -6.83 9.31
CA ARG A 343 15.46 -6.05 9.18
C ARG A 343 15.72 -4.54 9.00
N GLY A 344 17.00 -4.15 8.91
CA GLY A 344 17.41 -2.76 8.72
C GLY A 344 16.88 -2.21 7.40
N GLU A 345 16.30 -1.01 7.47
CA GLU A 345 15.76 -0.32 6.30
C GLU A 345 16.89 0.25 5.44
N LEU A 346 16.74 0.12 4.12
CA LEU A 346 17.65 0.72 3.15
C LEU A 346 17.41 2.25 3.08
N HIS A 347 18.44 3.04 2.84
CA HIS A 347 18.25 4.48 2.64
C HIS A 347 17.47 4.73 1.34
N THR A 348 17.80 4.01 0.28
CA THR A 348 17.04 3.99 -0.97
C THR A 348 16.74 2.55 -1.39
N PRO A 349 15.65 2.28 -2.12
CA PRO A 349 15.39 0.94 -2.65
C PRO A 349 16.50 0.42 -3.59
N GLN A 350 17.39 1.28 -4.06
CA GLN A 350 18.51 0.91 -4.95
C GLN A 350 19.75 0.45 -4.17
N ASP A 351 19.79 0.64 -2.86
CA ASP A 351 20.93 0.22 -2.04
C ASP A 351 20.92 -1.29 -1.83
N HIS A 352 22.10 -1.90 -1.67
CA HIS A 352 22.23 -3.32 -1.34
C HIS A 352 22.26 -3.58 0.17
N TRP A 353 22.65 -2.59 0.98
CA TRP A 353 22.83 -2.73 2.42
C TRP A 353 22.21 -1.55 3.17
N CYS A 354 21.75 -1.80 4.41
CA CYS A 354 21.28 -0.74 5.28
C CYS A 354 22.47 0.04 5.88
N LEU A 355 22.18 1.16 6.55
CA LEU A 355 23.21 2.02 7.16
C LEU A 355 24.16 1.28 8.11
N GLU A 356 23.64 0.30 8.86
CA GLU A 356 24.42 -0.52 9.81
C GLU A 356 25.37 -1.51 9.12
N HIS A 357 25.11 -1.86 7.85
CA HIS A 357 25.85 -2.87 7.10
C HIS A 357 26.50 -2.30 5.83
N MET A 358 26.73 -0.99 5.75
CA MET A 358 27.39 -0.37 4.58
C MET A 358 28.82 -0.87 4.39
N ASP A 359 29.48 -1.30 5.46
CA ASP A 359 30.81 -1.90 5.45
C ASP A 359 30.87 -3.17 4.57
N GLN A 360 29.74 -3.88 4.44
CA GLN A 360 29.61 -5.08 3.61
C GLN A 360 29.90 -4.82 2.13
N ALA A 361 29.76 -3.57 1.67
CA ALA A 361 30.09 -3.18 0.30
C ALA A 361 31.57 -3.37 -0.05
N ASN A 362 32.46 -3.44 0.95
CA ASN A 362 33.90 -3.59 0.74
C ASN A 362 34.33 -5.05 0.55
N PHE A 363 33.43 -6.01 0.76
CA PHE A 363 33.74 -7.44 0.70
C PHE A 363 33.24 -8.09 -0.59
N CYS A 364 33.81 -9.25 -0.89
CA CYS A 364 33.41 -10.09 -2.00
C CYS A 364 31.92 -10.47 -1.90
N VAL A 365 31.21 -10.38 -3.01
CA VAL A 365 29.75 -10.64 -3.12
C VAL A 365 29.34 -12.12 -3.02
N VAL A 366 30.30 -13.02 -2.83
CA VAL A 366 30.06 -14.46 -2.70
C VAL A 366 29.66 -14.75 -1.27
N GLU A 367 28.55 -15.47 -1.08
CA GLU A 367 28.04 -15.78 0.24
C GLU A 367 29.09 -16.51 1.08
N GLY A 368 29.36 -15.97 2.28
CA GLY A 368 30.36 -16.51 3.22
C GLY A 368 31.81 -16.04 2.99
N CYS A 369 32.10 -15.34 1.89
CA CYS A 369 33.43 -14.77 1.66
C CYS A 369 33.64 -13.49 2.48
N ARG A 370 34.82 -13.35 3.11
CA ARG A 370 35.22 -12.16 3.89
C ARG A 370 36.44 -11.44 3.33
N LEU A 371 36.86 -11.79 2.13
CA LEU A 371 37.96 -11.11 1.44
C LEU A 371 37.44 -9.83 0.78
N PRO A 372 38.24 -8.75 0.75
CA PRO A 372 37.86 -7.54 0.04
C PRO A 372 37.70 -7.81 -1.46
N HIS A 373 36.76 -7.11 -2.10
CA HIS A 373 36.62 -7.18 -3.54
C HIS A 373 37.79 -6.47 -4.24
N ARG A 374 38.08 -6.85 -5.49
CA ARG A 374 39.11 -6.18 -6.29
C ARG A 374 38.63 -4.79 -6.73
N LEU A 375 39.57 -3.90 -7.02
CA LEU A 375 39.25 -2.56 -7.50
C LEU A 375 38.40 -2.64 -8.79
N ARG A 376 37.20 -2.01 -8.78
CA ARG A 376 36.19 -2.03 -9.86
C ARG A 376 35.46 -3.36 -10.10
N PHE A 377 35.64 -4.36 -9.24
CA PHE A 377 34.91 -5.64 -9.29
C PHE A 377 34.10 -5.84 -8.01
N ARG A 378 33.09 -6.72 -8.03
CA ARG A 378 32.31 -7.12 -6.85
C ARG A 378 32.85 -8.40 -6.20
N THR A 379 33.82 -9.05 -6.83
CA THR A 379 34.45 -10.29 -6.35
C THR A 379 35.92 -10.08 -5.95
N CYS A 380 36.40 -10.90 -5.01
CA CYS A 380 37.83 -11.02 -4.70
C CYS A 380 38.57 -11.82 -5.79
N GLU A 381 39.91 -11.90 -5.70
CA GLU A 381 40.73 -12.64 -6.68
C GLU A 381 40.33 -14.11 -6.82
N LEU A 382 40.04 -14.78 -5.69
CA LEU A 382 39.65 -16.19 -5.68
C LEU A 382 38.27 -16.45 -6.32
N HIS A 383 37.45 -15.41 -6.48
CA HIS A 383 36.09 -15.50 -6.99
C HIS A 383 35.87 -14.70 -8.27
N ALA A 384 36.94 -14.23 -8.93
CA ALA A 384 36.87 -13.43 -10.15
C ALA A 384 36.07 -14.12 -11.26
N ALA A 385 36.27 -15.44 -11.43
CA ALA A 385 35.59 -16.25 -12.44
C ALA A 385 34.05 -16.25 -12.31
N ILE A 386 33.53 -16.09 -11.08
CA ILE A 386 32.07 -16.05 -10.83
C ILE A 386 31.48 -14.76 -11.42
N GLU A 387 32.17 -13.62 -11.28
CA GLU A 387 31.73 -12.35 -11.85
C GLU A 387 31.89 -12.31 -13.37
N GLU A 388 32.95 -12.90 -13.91
CA GLU A 388 33.14 -13.05 -15.35
C GLU A 388 32.03 -13.88 -15.98
N HIS A 389 31.64 -14.99 -15.33
CA HIS A 389 30.52 -15.80 -15.76
C HIS A 389 29.18 -15.03 -15.67
N TYR A 390 28.98 -14.24 -14.60
CA TYR A 390 27.81 -13.36 -14.46
C TYR A 390 27.73 -12.35 -15.61
N ASP A 391 28.82 -11.64 -15.90
CA ASP A 391 28.88 -10.63 -16.95
C ASP A 391 28.69 -11.23 -18.36
N ALA A 392 29.16 -12.46 -18.58
CA ALA A 392 28.92 -13.21 -19.81
C ALA A 392 27.44 -13.61 -19.95
N THR A 393 26.82 -14.08 -18.85
CA THR A 393 25.40 -14.49 -18.82
C THR A 393 24.46 -13.28 -18.99
N GLY A 394 24.82 -12.13 -18.42
CA GLY A 394 24.07 -10.87 -18.54
C GLY A 394 23.92 -10.37 -19.98
N LYS A 395 24.84 -10.73 -20.88
CA LYS A 395 24.81 -10.38 -22.32
C LYS A 395 23.96 -11.33 -23.18
N GLY A 396 23.41 -12.40 -22.60
CA GLY A 396 22.66 -13.44 -23.31
C GLY A 396 21.15 -13.16 -23.48
N MET A 397 20.62 -13.54 -24.65
CA MET A 397 19.20 -13.41 -25.04
C MET A 397 18.24 -14.25 -24.17
N PHE A 398 18.76 -15.16 -23.35
CA PHE A 398 18.03 -16.06 -22.45
C PHE A 398 17.27 -15.29 -21.35
N ASN A 399 17.84 -14.19 -20.87
CA ASN A 399 17.25 -13.33 -19.83
C ASN A 399 15.93 -12.71 -20.29
N LEU A 400 15.78 -12.43 -21.59
CA LEU A 400 14.54 -11.89 -22.16
C LEU A 400 13.38 -12.91 -22.12
N ARG A 401 13.70 -14.20 -22.28
CA ARG A 401 12.70 -15.29 -22.29
C ARG A 401 12.22 -15.62 -20.88
N THR A 402 13.13 -15.62 -19.90
CA THR A 402 12.81 -15.78 -18.47
C THR A 402 12.00 -14.59 -17.94
N ARG A 403 12.29 -13.36 -18.40
CA ARG A 403 11.48 -12.14 -18.12
C ARG A 403 10.02 -12.32 -18.53
N LEU A 404 9.78 -12.85 -19.73
CA LEU A 404 8.43 -13.10 -20.26
C LEU A 404 7.72 -14.27 -19.56
N GLN A 405 8.44 -15.35 -19.23
CA GLN A 405 7.87 -16.54 -18.58
C GLN A 405 7.47 -16.30 -17.11
N ARG A 406 8.24 -15.51 -16.36
CA ARG A 406 7.94 -15.19 -14.94
C ARG A 406 6.73 -14.26 -14.79
N GLN A 407 6.33 -13.54 -15.84
CA GLN A 407 5.36 -12.47 -15.72
C GLN A 407 3.89 -12.85 -15.94
N ARG A 408 3.56 -14.01 -16.55
CA ARG A 408 2.22 -14.66 -16.68
C ARG A 408 0.92 -13.80 -16.50
N VAL A 409 0.93 -12.51 -16.84
CA VAL A 409 -0.17 -11.55 -16.72
C VAL A 409 0.02 -10.45 -17.77
N SER A 410 -1.08 -10.08 -18.41
CA SER A 410 -1.22 -9.09 -19.48
C SER A 410 -1.00 -7.65 -19.00
N HIS A 411 0.24 -7.18 -18.96
CA HIS A 411 0.52 -5.75 -18.85
C HIS A 411 0.95 -5.18 -20.21
N PRO A 412 0.45 -3.99 -20.62
CA PRO A 412 0.92 -3.32 -21.83
C PRO A 412 2.41 -3.03 -21.78
N THR A 413 3.07 -3.12 -22.94
CA THR A 413 4.53 -3.00 -23.13
C THR A 413 5.13 -1.72 -22.54
N ASP A 414 4.35 -0.64 -22.43
CA ASP A 414 4.81 0.68 -21.95
C ASP A 414 4.88 0.80 -20.42
N SER A 415 4.38 -0.20 -19.69
CA SER A 415 4.60 -0.34 -18.24
C SER A 415 5.98 -0.92 -17.90
N ILE A 416 6.76 -1.28 -18.93
CA ILE A 416 8.02 -2.00 -18.81
C ILE A 416 9.16 -0.99 -19.01
N THR A 417 9.97 -0.74 -17.98
CA THR A 417 11.29 -0.12 -18.17
C THR A 417 12.23 -1.15 -18.78
N PRO A 418 12.71 -0.97 -20.04
CA PRO A 418 13.56 -1.96 -20.71
C PRO A 418 14.92 -2.19 -20.02
N ALA A 419 15.32 -1.24 -19.17
CA ALA A 419 16.62 -1.15 -18.49
C ALA A 419 16.60 -1.63 -17.03
N ALA A 420 15.51 -2.22 -16.52
CA ALA A 420 15.50 -2.74 -15.16
C ALA A 420 16.58 -3.85 -15.01
N PRO A 421 17.50 -3.76 -14.04
CA PRO A 421 18.52 -4.78 -13.82
C PRO A 421 17.89 -6.14 -13.54
N VAL A 422 18.51 -7.19 -14.06
CA VAL A 422 18.19 -8.57 -13.68
C VAL A 422 18.80 -8.79 -12.30
N ASP A 423 18.00 -8.62 -11.24
CA ASP A 423 18.40 -9.03 -9.88
C ASP A 423 18.36 -10.56 -9.82
N GLU A 424 19.43 -11.21 -10.28
CA GLU A 424 19.61 -12.65 -10.19
C GLU A 424 20.71 -13.01 -9.18
N GLU A 425 20.35 -13.90 -8.26
CA GLU A 425 21.32 -14.78 -7.59
C GLU A 425 21.80 -15.76 -8.65
N ILE A 426 23.09 -15.74 -8.97
CA ILE A 426 23.69 -16.75 -9.84
C ILE A 426 24.40 -17.75 -8.94
N GLU A 427 23.88 -18.97 -8.91
CA GLU A 427 24.58 -20.11 -8.36
C GLU A 427 25.57 -20.60 -9.41
N VAL A 428 26.87 -20.49 -9.12
CA VAL A 428 27.90 -21.08 -9.97
C VAL A 428 28.50 -22.24 -9.19
N GLU A 429 28.37 -23.46 -9.72
CA GLU A 429 29.13 -24.59 -9.19
C GLU A 429 30.59 -24.36 -9.57
N VAL A 430 31.46 -24.12 -8.58
CA VAL A 430 32.89 -23.99 -8.81
C VAL A 430 33.51 -25.36 -8.55
N GLU A 431 33.82 -26.09 -9.60
CA GLU A 431 34.58 -27.34 -9.48
C GLU A 431 36.03 -27.02 -9.04
N GLY A 432 36.40 -27.53 -7.87
CA GLY A 432 37.79 -27.73 -7.48
C GLY A 432 38.66 -26.47 -7.34
N GLY A 433 38.56 -25.78 -6.20
CA GLY A 433 39.56 -24.79 -5.78
C GLY A 433 39.62 -24.66 -4.27
N ARG A 434 40.80 -24.92 -3.66
CA ARG A 434 41.05 -24.79 -2.22
C ARG A 434 40.63 -23.40 -1.71
N VAL A 435 39.53 -23.31 -0.98
CA VAL A 435 39.27 -22.17 -0.08
C VAL A 435 40.09 -22.40 1.18
N VAL A 436 41.27 -21.77 1.25
CA VAL A 436 42.03 -21.71 2.51
C VAL A 436 41.31 -20.70 3.41
N TYR A 437 40.68 -21.18 4.48
CA TYR A 437 40.35 -20.30 5.60
C TYR A 437 41.68 -19.78 6.18
N ALA A 438 41.94 -18.48 6.03
CA ALA A 438 43.02 -17.82 6.74
C ALA A 438 42.68 -17.83 8.24
N SER A 439 43.07 -18.90 8.92
CA SER A 439 43.23 -18.89 10.38
C SER A 439 44.67 -18.44 10.66
N GLY A 440 44.77 -17.28 11.30
CA GLY A 440 45.89 -16.71 12.06
C GLY A 440 47.34 -17.11 11.76
N LEU A 441 48.11 -16.07 11.38
CA LEU A 441 49.51 -15.77 11.78
C LEU A 441 50.65 -16.72 11.37
N GLY A 442 51.62 -16.18 10.63
CA GLY A 442 53.02 -16.64 10.66
C GLY A 442 53.82 -16.52 9.37
N LEU A 443 54.37 -15.32 9.12
CA LEU A 443 55.64 -14.95 8.44
C LEU A 443 56.22 -15.78 7.25
N ALA A 444 56.65 -15.03 6.24
CA ALA A 444 57.15 -15.40 4.91
C ALA A 444 58.65 -15.88 4.88
N PRO A 445 59.35 -15.89 3.72
CA PRO A 445 59.31 -16.88 2.61
C PRO A 445 60.73 -17.42 2.24
N ALA A 446 60.86 -18.51 1.46
CA ALA A 446 61.99 -18.69 0.52
C ALA A 446 62.00 -20.01 -0.31
N ILE A 447 62.05 -19.82 -1.63
CA ILE A 447 62.99 -20.42 -2.63
C ILE A 447 62.83 -21.91 -3.06
N ALA A 448 62.30 -22.04 -4.29
CA ALA A 448 62.70 -22.85 -5.46
C ALA A 448 63.45 -24.20 -5.32
N THR A 449 62.97 -25.24 -6.02
CA THR A 449 63.55 -25.87 -7.25
C THR A 449 63.13 -27.34 -7.42
N GLY A 450 63.06 -27.83 -8.66
CA GLY A 450 63.19 -29.25 -9.03
C GLY A 450 61.88 -30.05 -9.23
N THR A 451 61.28 -30.17 -10.42
CA THR A 451 61.59 -31.07 -11.56
C THR A 451 61.07 -32.52 -11.42
N THR A 452 60.31 -32.92 -12.46
CA THR A 452 60.02 -34.27 -13.01
C THR A 452 59.13 -35.28 -12.26
N ALA A 453 58.07 -35.68 -12.97
CA ALA A 453 57.27 -36.90 -12.83
C ALA A 453 58.00 -38.12 -13.45
N PRO A 454 57.36 -39.29 -13.71
CA PRO A 454 56.16 -39.93 -13.12
C PRO A 454 56.44 -41.40 -12.73
N SER A 455 55.44 -42.12 -12.19
CA SER A 455 54.93 -43.41 -12.71
C SER A 455 54.47 -44.39 -11.62
N GLN A 456 53.27 -44.95 -11.86
CA GLN A 456 52.86 -46.37 -11.69
C GLN A 456 52.93 -46.99 -10.28
N ASP A 457 52.05 -47.89 -9.82
CA ASP A 457 50.77 -48.45 -10.25
C ASP A 457 50.35 -49.38 -9.08
N VAL A 458 49.04 -49.63 -8.94
CA VAL A 458 48.46 -50.96 -8.60
C VAL A 458 48.57 -51.51 -7.14
N SER A 459 47.41 -51.44 -6.45
CA SER A 459 46.71 -52.55 -5.72
C SER A 459 47.39 -53.24 -4.51
N SER A 460 46.74 -53.86 -3.52
CA SER A 460 45.38 -53.99 -2.99
C SER A 460 45.49 -54.98 -1.79
N THR A 461 44.45 -55.04 -0.93
CA THR A 461 44.12 -56.14 0.02
C THR A 461 45.00 -56.35 1.27
N SER A 462 44.54 -56.80 2.43
CA SER A 462 43.24 -56.91 3.12
C SER A 462 43.52 -57.59 4.49
N SER A 463 42.66 -57.39 5.49
CA SER A 463 42.37 -58.27 6.67
C SER A 463 43.52 -58.55 7.66
N GLY A 464 43.38 -58.54 8.99
CA GLY A 464 42.25 -58.70 9.91
C GLY A 464 42.82 -58.81 11.36
N PRO A 465 42.04 -59.21 12.38
CA PRO A 465 41.78 -58.38 13.57
C PRO A 465 42.41 -58.86 14.90
N SER A 466 42.40 -58.00 15.93
CA SER A 466 42.24 -58.44 17.33
C SER A 466 41.60 -57.36 18.21
N PHE A 467 40.75 -57.81 19.12
CA PHE A 467 39.83 -57.07 19.98
C PHE A 467 40.49 -56.79 21.34
N GLN A 468 40.33 -55.59 21.90
CA GLN A 468 40.31 -55.38 23.36
C GLN A 468 39.61 -54.06 23.71
N SER A 469 38.80 -54.13 24.78
CA SER A 469 37.85 -53.15 25.29
C SER A 469 38.51 -52.20 26.30
N THR A 470 38.19 -50.90 26.24
CA THR A 470 37.99 -50.01 27.40
C THR A 470 37.14 -48.80 27.00
N ALA A 471 36.27 -48.36 27.92
CA ALA A 471 35.29 -47.28 27.76
C ALA A 471 35.92 -45.89 27.69
N ASP A 472 35.41 -45.02 26.81
CA ASP A 472 35.49 -43.55 26.93
C ASP A 472 34.49 -42.82 26.00
N VAL A 473 33.99 -41.67 26.51
CA VAL A 473 33.14 -40.58 25.99
C VAL A 473 32.87 -40.53 24.46
N PRO A 474 31.63 -40.30 23.96
CA PRO A 474 31.37 -40.23 22.53
C PRO A 474 31.93 -38.94 21.90
N VAL A 475 33.13 -39.06 21.32
CA VAL A 475 33.65 -38.18 20.26
C VAL A 475 32.76 -38.39 19.00
N PRO A 476 32.41 -37.34 18.23
CA PRO A 476 31.64 -37.51 17.01
C PRO A 476 32.37 -38.45 16.05
N ILE A 477 31.76 -39.58 15.75
CA ILE A 477 32.25 -40.57 14.77
C ILE A 477 32.25 -39.89 13.40
N LEU A 478 33.43 -39.47 12.95
CA LEU A 478 33.71 -39.17 11.55
C LEU A 478 33.57 -40.46 10.75
N CYS A 479 32.51 -40.55 9.97
CA CYS A 479 32.30 -41.65 9.02
C CYS A 479 33.40 -41.59 7.94
N PRO A 480 34.31 -42.58 7.82
CA PRO A 480 35.48 -42.50 6.96
C PRO A 480 35.21 -42.98 5.53
N GLU A 481 34.07 -42.58 4.94
CA GLU A 481 33.71 -42.87 3.53
C GLU A 481 32.93 -41.71 2.87
N LYS A 482 33.35 -40.47 3.13
CA LYS A 482 33.06 -39.36 2.20
C LYS A 482 34.35 -38.58 2.00
N GLU A 483 34.78 -38.46 0.75
CA GLU A 483 35.88 -37.58 0.37
C GLU A 483 35.64 -36.17 0.94
N VAL A 484 36.70 -35.56 1.49
CA VAL A 484 36.67 -34.22 2.12
C VAL A 484 36.41 -33.10 1.10
N THR A 485 36.29 -33.44 -0.19
CA THR A 485 35.89 -32.54 -1.26
C THR A 485 34.44 -32.81 -1.66
N GLY A 486 33.49 -32.39 -0.83
CA GLY A 486 32.12 -32.18 -1.32
C GLY A 486 32.13 -31.04 -2.36
N ASN A 487 31.36 -31.17 -3.44
CA ASN A 487 31.10 -30.07 -4.37
C ASN A 487 30.60 -28.86 -3.57
N TYR A 488 31.43 -27.83 -3.41
CA TYR A 488 31.03 -26.59 -2.80
C TYR A 488 30.50 -25.68 -3.90
N THR A 489 29.21 -25.40 -3.89
CA THR A 489 28.62 -24.42 -4.79
C THR A 489 28.79 -23.04 -4.20
N ALA A 490 29.54 -22.18 -4.90
CA ALA A 490 29.73 -20.80 -4.48
C ALA A 490 28.59 -19.95 -5.06
N ARG A 491 27.77 -19.36 -4.20
CA ARG A 491 26.65 -18.51 -4.63
C ARG A 491 27.07 -17.05 -4.64
N GLY A 492 27.09 -16.43 -5.82
CA GLY A 492 27.34 -14.99 -5.99
C GLY A 492 26.04 -14.20 -6.02
N ARG A 493 25.86 -13.24 -5.10
CA ARG A 493 24.65 -12.39 -5.06
C ARG A 493 24.91 -11.03 -5.71
N PHE A 494 24.96 -10.97 -7.03
CA PHE A 494 25.25 -9.73 -7.76
C PHE A 494 24.09 -8.72 -7.75
N GLY A 495 22.86 -9.19 -7.56
CA GLY A 495 21.66 -8.37 -7.41
C GLY A 495 21.34 -7.97 -5.97
N ARG A 496 20.33 -7.11 -5.81
CA ARG A 496 19.80 -6.73 -4.49
C ARG A 496 19.02 -7.89 -3.87
N ARG A 497 19.19 -8.05 -2.55
CA ARG A 497 18.36 -9.00 -1.80
C ARG A 497 16.95 -8.46 -1.68
N HIS A 498 15.97 -9.36 -1.73
CA HIS A 498 14.58 -9.05 -1.47
C HIS A 498 14.09 -9.77 -0.22
N THR A 499 13.02 -9.27 0.39
CA THR A 499 12.29 -9.99 1.43
C THR A 499 11.82 -11.34 0.89
N HIS A 500 11.75 -12.36 1.76
CA HIS A 500 11.56 -13.74 1.32
C HIS A 500 10.12 -14.00 0.89
N ASN A 501 9.18 -13.73 1.80
CA ASN A 501 7.75 -13.87 1.56
C ASN A 501 6.96 -12.92 2.47
N GLU A 502 5.70 -12.71 2.11
CA GLU A 502 4.70 -12.20 3.03
C GLU A 502 3.92 -13.38 3.60
N GLN A 503 3.98 -13.54 4.92
CA GLN A 503 3.18 -14.53 5.64
C GLN A 503 1.82 -13.95 5.96
N THR A 504 0.74 -14.67 5.70
CA THR A 504 -0.63 -14.19 5.97
C THR A 504 -1.41 -15.16 6.83
N PHE A 505 -2.27 -14.62 7.69
CA PHE A 505 -3.28 -15.37 8.44
C PHE A 505 -4.66 -15.07 7.87
N VAL A 506 -5.33 -16.09 7.35
CA VAL A 506 -6.57 -15.96 6.60
C VAL A 506 -7.64 -16.84 7.25
N ARG A 507 -8.81 -16.27 7.50
CA ARG A 507 -9.97 -17.04 7.98
C ARG A 507 -10.53 -17.90 6.82
N PRO A 508 -11.23 -19.02 7.09
CA PRO A 508 -11.81 -19.88 6.04
C PRO A 508 -12.73 -19.15 5.04
N CYS A 509 -13.31 -18.02 5.43
CA CYS A 509 -14.12 -17.17 4.54
C CYS A 509 -13.30 -16.23 3.63
N ALA A 510 -11.97 -16.35 3.60
CA ALA A 510 -11.01 -15.49 2.91
C ALA A 510 -10.81 -14.07 3.48
N MET A 511 -11.27 -13.80 4.70
CA MET A 511 -10.92 -12.58 5.43
C MET A 511 -9.47 -12.65 5.92
N ILE A 512 -8.66 -11.68 5.53
CA ILE A 512 -7.26 -11.59 5.96
C ILE A 512 -7.21 -10.87 7.29
N THR A 513 -6.62 -11.52 8.30
CA THR A 513 -6.61 -11.00 9.69
C THR A 513 -5.31 -10.30 10.06
N CYS A 514 -4.19 -10.77 9.50
CA CYS A 514 -2.92 -10.10 9.59
C CYS A 514 -1.94 -10.61 8.52
N ARG A 515 -0.86 -9.83 8.34
CA ARG A 515 0.32 -10.22 7.57
C ARG A 515 1.61 -9.89 8.32
N GLU A 516 2.71 -10.54 7.93
CA GLU A 516 4.06 -10.19 8.35
C GLU A 516 5.08 -10.47 7.24
N THR A 517 6.02 -9.54 7.04
CA THR A 517 7.14 -9.69 6.10
C THR A 517 8.23 -10.56 6.71
N PHE A 518 8.57 -11.67 6.05
CA PHE A 518 9.68 -12.54 6.45
C PHE A 518 10.95 -12.23 5.66
N TYR A 519 12.09 -12.28 6.36
CA TYR A 519 13.41 -11.93 5.82
C TYR A 519 14.28 -13.17 5.73
N GLY A 520 14.90 -13.40 4.58
CA GLY A 520 15.93 -14.44 4.39
C GLY A 520 15.41 -15.87 4.25
N SER A 521 14.38 -16.27 4.99
CA SER A 521 13.65 -17.54 4.84
C SER A 521 12.32 -17.50 5.58
N GLU A 522 11.46 -18.48 5.27
CA GLU A 522 10.32 -18.85 6.08
C GLU A 522 10.73 -19.98 7.03
N THR A 523 10.64 -19.74 8.35
CA THR A 523 11.02 -20.73 9.35
C THR A 523 9.92 -20.95 10.37
N VAL A 524 9.85 -22.16 10.90
CA VAL A 524 8.91 -22.54 11.96
C VAL A 524 8.99 -21.63 13.20
N PRO A 525 10.18 -21.25 13.71
CA PRO A 525 10.27 -20.28 14.80
C PRO A 525 9.64 -18.92 14.47
N GLN A 526 9.76 -18.43 13.22
CA GLN A 526 9.14 -17.17 12.82
C GLN A 526 7.61 -17.27 12.77
N VAL A 527 7.07 -18.41 12.29
CA VAL A 527 5.62 -18.65 12.28
C VAL A 527 5.07 -18.78 13.71
N LEU A 528 5.78 -19.48 14.59
CA LEU A 528 5.45 -19.59 16.01
C LEU A 528 5.43 -18.22 16.70
N ASP A 529 6.46 -17.41 16.47
CA ASP A 529 6.55 -16.04 16.97
C ASP A 529 5.41 -15.15 16.45
N MET A 530 5.05 -15.26 15.16
CA MET A 530 3.91 -14.56 14.58
C MET A 530 2.57 -15.00 15.22
N LEU A 531 2.35 -16.31 15.39
CA LEU A 531 1.16 -16.87 16.08
C LEU A 531 1.00 -16.29 17.49
N LYS A 532 2.09 -16.22 18.26
CA LYS A 532 2.08 -15.65 19.60
C LYS A 532 1.78 -14.15 19.58
N LYS A 533 2.49 -13.40 18.74
CA LYS A 533 2.36 -11.93 18.65
C LYS A 533 0.98 -11.48 18.20
N LYS A 534 0.33 -12.25 17.34
CA LYS A 534 -0.99 -11.89 16.81
C LYS A 534 -2.13 -12.34 17.71
N HIS A 535 -1.93 -13.35 18.56
CA HIS A 535 -2.94 -13.85 19.50
C HIS A 535 -2.57 -13.60 20.97
N LEU A 536 -2.22 -12.35 21.30
CA LEU A 536 -1.85 -11.92 22.66
C LEU A 536 -3.04 -11.76 23.60
N ILE A 537 -4.22 -11.43 23.07
CA ILE A 537 -5.41 -11.19 23.90
C ILE A 537 -5.99 -12.55 24.35
N PRO A 538 -6.29 -12.74 25.64
CA PRO A 538 -6.96 -13.96 26.09
C PRO A 538 -8.24 -14.25 25.29
N GLY A 539 -8.41 -15.50 24.82
CA GLY A 539 -9.56 -15.90 24.01
C GLY A 539 -9.52 -15.49 22.54
N SER A 540 -8.45 -14.82 22.09
CA SER A 540 -8.23 -14.48 20.67
C SER A 540 -7.60 -15.59 19.84
N ARG A 541 -6.98 -16.56 20.50
CA ARG A 541 -6.30 -17.70 19.87
C ARG A 541 -7.36 -18.58 19.20
N PRO A 542 -7.21 -18.92 17.91
CA PRO A 542 -8.12 -19.85 17.25
C PRO A 542 -7.94 -21.24 17.84
N ARG A 543 -8.99 -22.09 17.78
CA ARG A 543 -8.88 -23.48 18.21
C ARG A 543 -7.97 -24.31 17.32
N TYR A 544 -7.92 -23.99 16.02
CA TYR A 544 -7.06 -24.68 15.06
C TYR A 544 -6.29 -23.71 14.16
N ALA A 545 -5.07 -24.08 13.79
CA ALA A 545 -4.32 -23.40 12.74
C ALA A 545 -3.90 -24.40 11.66
N TYR A 546 -4.35 -24.19 10.43
CA TYR A 546 -3.82 -24.89 9.26
C TYR A 546 -2.53 -24.23 8.81
N PHE A 547 -1.48 -25.03 8.68
CA PHE A 547 -0.20 -24.63 8.11
C PHE A 547 0.48 -25.87 7.53
N ASP A 548 1.00 -25.76 6.31
CA ASP A 548 1.63 -26.87 5.59
C ASP A 548 2.74 -27.54 6.40
N ASN A 549 3.51 -26.74 7.15
CA ASN A 549 4.65 -27.24 7.92
C ASN A 549 4.33 -27.51 9.41
N ASN A 550 3.05 -27.77 9.72
CA ASN A 550 2.60 -27.98 11.10
C ASN A 550 3.28 -29.15 11.81
N CYS A 551 3.68 -30.21 11.10
CA CYS A 551 4.40 -31.32 11.71
C CYS A 551 5.78 -30.92 12.26
N ILE A 552 6.49 -30.01 11.57
CA ILE A 552 7.76 -29.45 12.06
C ILE A 552 7.48 -28.41 13.15
N LEU A 553 6.40 -27.62 13.03
CA LEU A 553 5.97 -26.71 14.09
C LEU A 553 5.64 -27.43 15.39
N PHE A 554 4.91 -28.54 15.33
CA PHE A 554 4.57 -29.36 16.48
C PHE A 554 5.83 -29.87 17.17
N LYS A 555 6.74 -30.52 16.42
CA LYS A 555 8.02 -31.03 16.98
C LYS A 555 8.86 -29.92 17.60
N HIS A 556 8.90 -28.75 16.96
CA HIS A 556 9.62 -27.62 17.50
C HIS A 556 9.02 -27.15 18.83
N CYS A 557 7.69 -27.04 18.91
CA CYS A 557 7.01 -26.66 20.13
C CYS A 557 7.21 -27.69 21.26
N ASP A 558 7.04 -28.98 20.97
CA ASP A 558 7.23 -30.07 21.94
C ASP A 558 8.68 -30.14 22.47
N SER A 559 9.66 -29.77 21.62
CA SER A 559 11.07 -29.70 22.02
C SER A 559 11.43 -28.49 22.90
N LEU A 560 10.57 -27.47 22.98
CA LEU A 560 10.85 -26.21 23.68
C LEU A 560 10.25 -26.20 25.09
N PRO A 561 11.07 -26.12 26.17
CA PRO A 561 10.56 -26.06 27.53
C PRO A 561 9.61 -24.87 27.76
N GLY A 562 8.40 -25.16 28.25
CA GLY A 562 7.39 -24.14 28.55
C GLY A 562 6.59 -23.62 27.35
N GLU A 563 6.83 -24.15 26.15
CA GLU A 563 5.99 -23.89 24.99
C GLU A 563 4.71 -24.75 25.04
N THR A 564 3.55 -24.11 24.91
CA THR A 564 2.24 -24.79 25.07
C THR A 564 1.34 -24.66 23.85
N ILE A 565 1.77 -23.97 22.77
CA ILE A 565 0.90 -23.77 21.59
C ILE A 565 0.35 -25.08 21.02
N HIS A 566 1.18 -26.12 20.95
CA HIS A 566 0.80 -27.44 20.44
C HIS A 566 -0.17 -28.22 21.35
N LEU A 567 -0.34 -27.78 22.60
CA LEU A 567 -1.29 -28.34 23.57
C LEU A 567 -2.60 -27.55 23.62
N GLU A 568 -2.53 -26.25 23.31
CA GLU A 568 -3.67 -25.33 23.38
C GLU A 568 -4.41 -25.16 22.05
N MET A 569 -3.77 -25.49 20.93
CA MET A 569 -4.27 -25.33 19.58
C MET A 569 -4.05 -26.61 18.77
N GLY A 570 -5.08 -27.04 18.04
CA GLY A 570 -4.93 -28.12 17.06
C GLY A 570 -4.14 -27.64 15.83
N LEU A 571 -3.16 -28.43 15.41
CA LEU A 571 -2.25 -28.09 14.31
C LEU A 571 -2.40 -29.06 13.12
N PRO A 572 -3.59 -29.14 12.48
CA PRO A 572 -3.78 -30.00 11.31
C PRO A 572 -2.98 -29.50 10.11
N VAL A 573 -2.48 -30.43 9.30
CA VAL A 573 -1.98 -30.13 7.95
C VAL A 573 -3.14 -30.27 6.95
N ASP A 574 -3.12 -29.51 5.85
CA ASP A 574 -4.11 -29.67 4.78
C ASP A 574 -4.09 -31.09 4.18
N VAL A 575 -5.26 -31.61 3.78
CA VAL A 575 -5.43 -32.97 3.27
C VAL A 575 -4.60 -33.24 2.01
N PHE A 576 -4.39 -32.24 1.15
CA PHE A 576 -3.52 -32.38 -0.02
C PHE A 576 -2.06 -32.49 0.41
N HIS A 577 -1.60 -31.58 1.29
CA HIS A 577 -0.22 -31.59 1.77
C HIS A 577 0.08 -32.89 2.53
N TRP A 578 -0.86 -33.35 3.38
CA TRP A 578 -0.87 -34.66 4.01
C TRP A 578 -0.60 -35.82 3.03
N LYS A 579 -1.42 -35.90 1.96
CA LYS A 579 -1.40 -37.02 1.02
C LYS A 579 -0.19 -37.00 0.10
N CYS A 580 0.28 -35.81 -0.29
CA CYS A 580 1.20 -35.65 -1.43
C CYS A 580 2.63 -35.27 -1.04
N LYS A 581 2.87 -34.71 0.15
CA LYS A 581 4.14 -34.06 0.50
C LYS A 581 4.86 -34.64 1.72
N HIS A 582 4.24 -35.54 2.49
CA HIS A 582 4.87 -36.12 3.68
C HIS A 582 5.34 -37.55 3.53
N LYS A 583 6.34 -37.90 4.34
CA LYS A 583 6.75 -39.28 4.61
C LYS A 583 5.75 -39.89 5.58
N LYS A 584 5.13 -41.02 5.19
CA LYS A 584 4.17 -41.79 6.02
C LYS A 584 4.74 -42.26 7.37
N THR A 585 6.06 -42.24 7.53
CA THR A 585 6.76 -42.65 8.75
C THR A 585 6.95 -41.53 9.78
N ASP A 586 6.51 -40.30 9.48
CA ASP A 586 6.59 -39.20 10.45
C ASP A 586 5.45 -39.29 11.46
N GLU A 587 5.74 -39.72 12.70
CA GLU A 587 4.76 -39.90 13.78
C GLU A 587 4.02 -38.61 14.14
N ALA A 588 4.71 -37.48 14.22
CA ALA A 588 4.08 -36.20 14.55
C ALA A 588 3.08 -35.79 13.47
N CYS A 589 3.43 -36.04 12.20
CA CYS A 589 2.50 -35.87 11.11
C CYS A 589 1.33 -36.85 11.32
N SER A 590 1.59 -38.17 11.31
CA SER A 590 0.58 -39.23 11.30
C SER A 590 -0.44 -39.18 12.44
N TYR A 591 -0.06 -38.69 13.62
CA TYR A 591 -0.90 -38.68 14.81
C TYR A 591 -1.35 -37.28 15.22
N HIS A 592 -0.42 -36.32 15.34
CA HIS A 592 -0.73 -35.00 15.91
C HIS A 592 -1.22 -33.97 14.89
N CYS A 593 -0.91 -34.14 13.61
CA CYS A 593 -1.29 -33.19 12.55
C CYS A 593 -2.29 -33.78 11.54
N ASN A 594 -2.86 -34.95 11.82
CA ASN A 594 -3.79 -35.63 10.93
C ASN A 594 -5.11 -34.91 10.83
N PRO A 595 -5.49 -34.34 9.66
CA PRO A 595 -6.79 -33.73 9.52
C PRO A 595 -7.95 -34.71 9.81
N LEU A 596 -7.75 -36.03 9.61
CA LEU A 596 -8.73 -37.06 9.94
C LEU A 596 -8.80 -37.41 11.45
N ALA A 597 -7.82 -36.98 12.25
CA ALA A 597 -7.84 -37.18 13.71
C ALA A 597 -8.63 -36.07 14.44
N PHE A 598 -9.11 -35.05 13.73
CA PHE A 598 -9.93 -33.96 14.27
C PHE A 598 -11.37 -34.09 13.73
N PRO A 599 -12.22 -34.95 14.32
CA PRO A 599 -13.58 -35.21 13.82
C PRO A 599 -14.42 -33.93 13.71
N GLU A 600 -14.19 -32.97 14.59
CA GLU A 600 -14.81 -31.65 14.63
C GLU A 600 -14.45 -30.77 13.43
N LEU A 601 -13.38 -31.08 12.70
CA LEU A 601 -13.00 -30.41 11.44
C LEU A 601 -13.57 -31.11 10.19
N LEU A 602 -14.12 -32.31 10.31
CA LEU A 602 -14.65 -33.07 9.17
C LEU A 602 -16.05 -32.62 8.75
N GLY A 603 -16.25 -32.48 7.45
CA GLY A 603 -17.56 -32.23 6.85
C GLY A 603 -18.52 -33.41 7.03
N GLU A 604 -19.76 -33.25 6.57
CA GLU A 604 -20.83 -34.25 6.74
C GLU A 604 -20.50 -35.61 6.09
N ASP A 605 -19.64 -35.62 5.08
CA ASP A 605 -19.17 -36.83 4.40
C ASP A 605 -18.05 -37.58 5.14
N GLY A 606 -17.56 -37.02 6.26
CA GLY A 606 -16.47 -37.57 7.06
C GLY A 606 -15.11 -37.59 6.35
N LYS A 607 -14.98 -36.93 5.18
CA LYS A 607 -13.77 -36.97 4.33
C LYS A 607 -13.29 -35.59 3.92
N SER A 608 -14.21 -34.68 3.64
CA SER A 608 -13.92 -33.28 3.36
C SER A 608 -13.69 -32.51 4.66
N SER A 609 -12.94 -31.41 4.59
CA SER A 609 -12.86 -30.48 5.72
C SER A 609 -14.08 -29.57 5.71
N HIS A 610 -14.69 -29.33 6.87
CA HIS A 610 -15.77 -28.36 7.04
C HIS A 610 -15.29 -26.94 6.74
N PHE A 611 -14.08 -26.60 7.18
CA PHE A 611 -13.46 -25.31 6.88
C PHE A 611 -12.67 -25.38 5.57
N ASN A 612 -12.69 -24.30 4.80
CA ASN A 612 -11.83 -24.14 3.63
C ASN A 612 -10.37 -23.95 4.08
N SER A 613 -9.63 -25.04 4.18
CA SER A 613 -8.18 -25.07 4.49
C SER A 613 -7.31 -24.50 3.37
N SER A 614 -7.84 -24.33 2.15
CA SER A 614 -7.14 -23.69 1.02
C SER A 614 -7.37 -22.17 0.92
N ALA A 615 -8.05 -21.55 1.91
CA ALA A 615 -8.40 -20.14 1.86
C ALA A 615 -7.18 -19.21 1.75
N ALA A 616 -6.07 -19.56 2.38
CA ALA A 616 -4.83 -18.78 2.30
C ALA A 616 -4.17 -18.91 0.92
N GLU A 617 -4.05 -20.12 0.36
CA GLU A 617 -3.53 -20.35 -1.00
C GLU A 617 -4.34 -19.56 -2.05
N GLN A 618 -5.67 -19.63 -2.00
CA GLN A 618 -6.56 -18.87 -2.89
C GLN A 618 -6.36 -17.35 -2.73
N THR A 619 -6.15 -16.90 -1.50
CA THR A 619 -5.88 -15.49 -1.20
C THR A 619 -4.51 -15.06 -1.72
N ASN A 620 -3.52 -15.95 -1.65
CA ASN A 620 -2.16 -15.74 -2.15
C ASN A 620 -2.11 -15.63 -3.67
N VAL A 621 -3.03 -16.26 -4.42
CA VAL A 621 -3.20 -15.97 -5.86
C VAL A 621 -3.51 -14.49 -6.07
N TRP A 622 -4.40 -13.92 -5.25
CA TRP A 622 -4.70 -12.50 -5.33
C TRP A 622 -3.54 -11.63 -4.84
N PHE A 623 -2.91 -12.01 -3.74
CA PHE A 623 -1.83 -11.22 -3.15
C PHE A 623 -0.56 -11.22 -4.03
N GLY A 624 -0.28 -12.34 -4.70
CA GLY A 624 0.81 -12.51 -5.64
C GLY A 624 0.76 -11.59 -6.86
N GLY A 625 -0.44 -11.16 -7.28
CA GLY A 625 -0.61 -10.23 -8.40
C GLY A 625 0.04 -8.86 -8.19
N TYR A 626 0.34 -8.48 -6.94
CA TYR A 626 1.04 -7.23 -6.63
C TYR A 626 2.55 -7.28 -6.88
N HIS A 627 3.13 -8.44 -7.15
CA HIS A 627 4.59 -8.63 -7.25
C HIS A 627 5.28 -7.55 -8.10
N ALA A 628 4.76 -7.26 -9.30
CA ALA A 628 5.34 -6.24 -10.19
C ALA A 628 5.20 -4.80 -9.67
N ILE A 629 4.13 -4.50 -8.93
CA ILE A 629 3.86 -3.16 -8.37
C ILE A 629 4.80 -2.87 -7.20
N VAL A 630 4.98 -3.85 -6.31
CA VAL A 630 5.65 -3.64 -5.02
C VAL A 630 7.16 -3.87 -5.06
N ARG A 631 7.66 -4.47 -6.14
CA ARG A 631 9.04 -4.94 -6.30
C ARG A 631 10.11 -3.90 -5.98
N GLU A 632 9.87 -2.63 -6.30
CA GLU A 632 10.84 -1.54 -6.14
C GLU A 632 10.43 -0.51 -5.07
N MET A 633 9.45 -0.85 -4.22
CA MET A 633 8.98 0.06 -3.18
C MET A 633 9.94 0.13 -1.99
N SER A 634 10.01 1.31 -1.35
CA SER A 634 10.61 1.44 -0.03
C SER A 634 9.81 0.67 1.02
N ALA A 635 10.45 0.32 2.13
CA ALA A 635 9.82 -0.44 3.21
C ALA A 635 8.51 0.17 3.71
N VAL A 636 8.51 1.48 3.99
CA VAL A 636 7.32 2.19 4.46
C VAL A 636 6.19 2.13 3.44
N LYS A 637 6.48 2.42 2.16
CA LYS A 637 5.45 2.47 1.12
C LYS A 637 4.91 1.08 0.79
N TYR A 638 5.79 0.07 0.78
CA TYR A 638 5.43 -1.34 0.59
C TYR A 638 4.41 -1.79 1.63
N ASP A 639 4.73 -1.59 2.91
CA ASP A 639 3.87 -2.03 4.00
C ASP A 639 2.54 -1.27 3.99
N PHE A 640 2.60 0.05 3.77
CA PHE A 640 1.42 0.90 3.70
C PHE A 640 0.48 0.49 2.55
N PHE A 641 1.04 0.21 1.37
CA PHE A 641 0.27 -0.18 0.20
C PHE A 641 -0.42 -1.54 0.41
N LEU A 642 0.32 -2.56 0.84
CA LEU A 642 -0.24 -3.90 1.03
C LEU A 642 -1.31 -3.92 2.13
N ASP A 643 -1.10 -3.21 3.24
CA ASP A 643 -2.11 -3.09 4.30
C ASP A 643 -3.38 -2.41 3.80
N GLU A 644 -3.26 -1.34 3.01
CA GLU A 644 -4.42 -0.68 2.40
C GLU A 644 -5.15 -1.61 1.42
N MET A 645 -4.44 -2.37 0.57
CA MET A 645 -5.05 -3.33 -0.35
C MET A 645 -5.81 -4.42 0.42
N ILE A 646 -5.26 -4.91 1.52
CA ILE A 646 -5.91 -5.89 2.39
C ILE A 646 -7.19 -5.31 2.98
N LEU A 647 -7.14 -4.09 3.55
CA LEU A 647 -8.32 -3.43 4.12
C LEU A 647 -9.44 -3.28 3.08
N ARG A 648 -9.11 -2.81 1.87
CA ARG A 648 -10.10 -2.67 0.79
C ARG A 648 -10.65 -4.02 0.32
N LYS A 649 -9.81 -5.05 0.22
CA LYS A 649 -10.28 -6.41 -0.11
C LYS A 649 -11.23 -6.92 0.97
N ASN A 650 -10.87 -6.76 2.24
CA ASN A 650 -11.67 -7.22 3.37
C ASN A 650 -13.04 -6.55 3.41
N GLU A 651 -13.15 -5.26 3.05
CA GLU A 651 -14.45 -4.58 2.87
C GLU A 651 -15.33 -5.28 1.81
N ILE A 652 -14.76 -5.62 0.66
CA ILE A 652 -15.46 -6.33 -0.43
C ILE A 652 -15.86 -7.75 0.00
N THR A 653 -14.93 -8.48 0.64
CA THR A 653 -15.18 -9.84 1.14
C THR A 653 -16.27 -9.82 2.19
N ARG A 654 -16.25 -8.88 3.12
CA ARG A 654 -17.31 -8.71 4.13
C ARG A 654 -18.66 -8.44 3.48
N ALA A 655 -18.74 -7.50 2.53
CA ALA A 655 -19.99 -7.22 1.81
C ALA A 655 -20.49 -8.43 1.01
N LYS A 656 -19.60 -9.26 0.47
CA LYS A 656 -19.96 -10.55 -0.15
C LYS A 656 -20.56 -11.51 0.88
N LEU A 657 -19.94 -11.66 2.04
CA LEU A 657 -20.44 -12.53 3.12
C LEU A 657 -21.80 -12.08 3.65
N GLU A 658 -22.04 -10.77 3.75
CA GLU A 658 -23.35 -10.22 4.12
C GLU A 658 -24.43 -10.59 3.10
N ARG A 659 -24.15 -10.43 1.80
CA ARG A 659 -25.07 -10.84 0.72
C ARG A 659 -25.34 -12.35 0.70
N GLU A 660 -24.36 -13.16 1.08
CA GLU A 660 -24.46 -14.62 1.19
C GLU A 660 -25.10 -15.08 2.52
N GLY A 661 -25.57 -14.15 3.36
CA GLY A 661 -26.24 -14.48 4.62
C GLY A 661 -25.33 -15.07 5.69
N CYS A 662 -24.00 -14.93 5.55
CA CYS A 662 -23.00 -15.54 6.44
C CYS A 662 -22.80 -14.79 7.77
N ARG A 663 -23.57 -13.71 8.01
CA ARG A 663 -23.57 -12.91 9.26
C ARG A 663 -22.16 -12.53 9.75
N PRO A 664 -21.35 -11.84 8.94
CA PRO A 664 -20.03 -11.40 9.37
C PRO A 664 -20.14 -10.35 10.48
N GLY A 665 -19.30 -10.46 11.51
CA GLY A 665 -19.21 -9.52 12.62
C GLY A 665 -17.80 -9.48 13.21
N TYR A 666 -17.63 -8.69 14.26
CA TYR A 666 -16.37 -8.60 15.02
C TYR A 666 -16.64 -8.89 16.50
N ARG A 667 -15.80 -9.73 17.10
CA ARG A 667 -15.83 -10.07 18.52
C ARG A 667 -15.44 -8.84 19.35
N THR A 668 -16.42 -8.22 20.01
CA THR A 668 -16.23 -6.94 20.72
C THR A 668 -15.31 -7.02 21.93
N GLU A 669 -15.12 -8.23 22.47
CA GLU A 669 -14.20 -8.57 23.55
C GLU A 669 -12.75 -8.70 23.09
N LEU A 670 -12.53 -8.93 21.78
CA LEU A 670 -11.21 -9.01 21.17
C LEU A 670 -10.78 -7.66 20.60
N ARG A 671 -10.81 -6.62 21.43
CA ARG A 671 -10.25 -5.32 21.06
C ARG A 671 -8.76 -5.32 21.39
N PHE A 672 -7.92 -5.35 20.36
CA PHE A 672 -6.53 -4.90 20.52
C PHE A 672 -6.56 -3.48 21.09
N ALA A 673 -5.66 -3.21 22.03
CA ALA A 673 -5.63 -1.99 22.83
C ALA A 673 -6.03 -0.76 21.99
N SER A 674 -7.12 -0.08 22.38
CA SER A 674 -7.41 1.22 21.81
C SER A 674 -6.18 2.10 22.07
N THR A 675 -5.79 2.87 21.07
CA THR A 675 -4.78 3.91 21.22
C THR A 675 -5.36 5.11 21.98
N ASP A 676 -5.98 4.88 23.14
CA ASP A 676 -6.12 5.92 24.14
C ASP A 676 -4.74 6.15 24.76
N VAL A 677 -3.89 6.88 24.04
CA VAL A 677 -2.74 7.54 24.64
C VAL A 677 -3.28 8.77 25.36
N SER A 678 -3.99 8.53 26.47
CA SER A 678 -4.23 9.54 27.49
C SER A 678 -3.81 8.97 28.84
N SER A 679 -2.53 9.15 29.12
CA SER A 679 -1.95 9.16 30.46
C SER A 679 -0.95 10.30 30.51
#